data_AF-A0A7S0CRA1-F1
#
_entry.id   AF-A0A7S0CRA1-F1
#
_cell.length_a   1.000
_cell.length_b   1.000
_cell.length_c   1.000
_cell.angle_alpha   90.00
_cell.angle_beta   90.00
_cell.angle_gamma   90.00
#
_symmetry.space_group_name_H-M   'P 1'
#
loop_
_entity.id
_entity.type
_entity.pdbx_description
1 polymer ?
#
loop_
_entity_poly.entity_id
_entity_poly.type
_entity_poly.pdbx_seq_one_letter_code
_entity_poly.pdbx_strand_id
1 'polypeptide(L)'
;MADEEAPKEVKRDPDDILKDWFKARVVSSFKCKPEAADALVNNEASRVAVETFLNSETCQRLLVFSNPDLMAALNPPEKFRKKTLCFLKLTETELSPENVDRAVIYGDFGDVPLEHLSVLANEVFLPMLTNPANQVGWPEVITKEVVENLHKFIANVYVTIGQTKGKTLLPLPPAEAGMSSGSSDGGSVESSSPGKENDGERSNALVNPKVDSKTPKSDADQIHALESAVVTWTRQIKGVLKTDPETALKEGNHPGPLAELEFWTDKAANLNAIHEQLRGAHVLKVVKVLELTKSSYFPAFKRLCEDVGKARVEANDNVRFLKPLDPYFQKLSFGDEFPALTELFRPIMHSVLLVWKHSGHYNAPGRVVVLVREICNDLIAQSRAFVQAEEIFNVEPPEAVAKLQTTLRVCGAFKSQYFAYKSRTATETPKNPWRFQNAALFARLDAFLERCHDILDLTRTVLQFNKLERVEVGGTRGKTLTASVQQIFADFQAAAEKFHALEYDILDVEVKQFDDDFYEFRRTVKELERRLGSIIIQGFEDCATVAMAFKLFDSFEGLLEREIIMADLEKKEVELVRNFGADVAQVSKIFESQRDKPAIAKNAPPYAGAVRWVRGLAERITQPFEKIRGLNKLVIETDESCEITRHYEALLAQLQTYEAETVSKWTSETESTSDEKLKMHLLRPDERETKVPGILRVNFDPMLVKLLREVKYFLLLGVDVPEAAMKTYQRGETLRQQTGNLDLIVVTYNNILRTLLPVERPLVGKRLEEIDGMLQKAIHSLNWNSHKINDYIQEVMSAVKELNHILETVKGNVEKTRELLQEWSANVMFHRKEGKTYEVTEFAEEQKTLQESRDKAVAEAAAKIAKLLSASNKIIAVPRASHAWREYTEYVNEIVVDGFSDAILASVAYLTEQVDPTIVAANETAPLIEVSLELVAPEIRWSPEVGESGDAANPGTRDYFNSWIGGVTHGGGV
;
A
#
# COMPACT_ATOMS: atom_id res chain seq x y z
N MET A 1 18.77 37.79 96.33
CA MET A 1 18.79 38.30 94.94
C MET A 1 19.23 37.16 94.04
N ALA A 2 18.53 37.01 92.90
CA ALA A 2 18.45 35.86 91.99
C ALA A 2 17.57 34.72 92.55
N ASP A 3 16.25 34.71 92.34
CA ASP A 3 15.42 34.52 91.12
C ASP A 3 15.28 33.05 90.73
N GLU A 4 14.13 32.47 91.11
CA GLU A 4 13.56 31.22 90.60
C GLU A 4 12.31 31.59 89.77
N GLU A 5 12.40 31.46 88.44
CA GLU A 5 11.28 31.66 87.51
C GLU A 5 10.27 30.51 87.63
N ALA A 6 8.99 30.87 87.83
CA ALA A 6 7.85 29.95 87.71
C ALA A 6 7.51 29.65 86.24
N PRO A 7 7.11 28.41 85.88
CA PRO A 7 6.63 28.12 84.54
C PRO A 7 5.18 28.65 84.36
N LYS A 8 4.95 29.40 83.28
CA LYS A 8 3.62 29.87 82.85
C LYS A 8 2.76 28.70 82.40
N GLU A 9 1.58 28.51 83.01
CA GLU A 9 0.51 27.66 82.46
C GLU A 9 0.03 28.22 81.11
N VAL A 10 0.22 27.44 80.05
CA VAL A 10 -0.28 27.75 78.71
C VAL A 10 -1.78 27.42 78.68
N LYS A 11 -2.64 28.44 78.50
CA LYS A 11 -4.05 28.24 78.14
C LYS A 11 -4.11 27.43 76.83
N ARG A 12 -4.58 26.19 76.88
CA ARG A 12 -4.86 25.38 75.69
C ARG A 12 -6.03 25.99 74.92
N ASP A 13 -5.94 25.96 73.59
CA ASP A 13 -7.00 26.43 72.70
C ASP A 13 -8.28 25.60 72.96
N PRO A 14 -9.47 26.20 73.08
CA PRO A 14 -10.73 25.46 73.22
C PRO A 14 -10.96 24.44 72.09
N ASP A 15 -10.46 24.70 70.89
CA ASP A 15 -10.50 23.78 69.75
C ASP A 15 -9.70 22.49 69.98
N ASP A 16 -8.60 22.56 70.71
CA ASP A 16 -7.78 21.37 71.03
C ASP A 16 -8.52 20.45 72.01
N ILE A 17 -9.28 21.02 72.95
CA ILE A 17 -10.09 20.26 73.91
C ILE A 17 -11.23 19.52 73.20
N LEU A 18 -11.87 20.17 72.23
CA LEU A 18 -12.92 19.58 71.39
C LEU A 18 -12.37 18.45 70.50
N LYS A 19 -11.19 18.66 69.91
CA LYS A 19 -10.49 17.66 69.10
C LYS A 19 -10.05 16.46 69.94
N ASP A 20 -9.56 16.68 71.17
CA ASP A 20 -9.20 15.61 72.10
C ASP A 20 -10.42 14.79 72.54
N TRP A 21 -11.55 15.46 72.80
CA TRP A 21 -12.82 14.81 73.10
C TRP A 21 -13.27 13.91 71.92
N PHE A 22 -13.20 14.42 70.70
CA PHE A 22 -13.55 13.66 69.49
C PHE A 22 -12.62 12.44 69.31
N LYS A 23 -11.30 12.64 69.44
CA LYS A 23 -10.30 11.55 69.33
C LYS A 23 -10.55 10.46 70.36
N ALA A 24 -10.85 10.82 71.61
CA ALA A 24 -11.12 9.85 72.67
C ALA A 24 -12.32 8.93 72.33
N ARG A 25 -13.38 9.47 71.73
CA ARG A 25 -14.55 8.69 71.31
C ARG A 25 -14.28 7.81 70.09
N VAL A 26 -13.51 8.31 69.12
CA VAL A 26 -13.06 7.52 67.97
C VAL A 26 -12.20 6.34 68.41
N VAL A 27 -11.21 6.57 69.29
CA VAL A 27 -10.33 5.53 69.85
C VAL A 27 -11.13 4.50 70.64
N SER A 28 -12.07 4.95 71.49
CA SER A 28 -12.92 4.05 72.28
C SER A 28 -13.83 3.18 71.40
N SER A 29 -14.39 3.73 70.32
CA SER A 29 -15.34 2.99 69.47
C SER A 29 -14.64 2.04 68.50
N PHE A 30 -13.57 2.48 67.84
CA PHE A 30 -12.82 1.65 66.87
C PHE A 30 -11.77 0.74 67.53
N LYS A 31 -11.49 0.91 68.83
CA LYS A 31 -10.41 0.20 69.55
C LYS A 31 -9.06 0.28 68.83
N CYS A 32 -8.80 1.42 68.18
CA CYS A 32 -7.56 1.68 67.43
C CYS A 32 -6.48 2.29 68.32
N LYS A 33 -5.22 2.27 67.87
CA LYS A 33 -4.14 3.00 68.55
C LYS A 33 -4.41 4.51 68.47
N PRO A 34 -4.02 5.31 69.48
CA PRO A 34 -4.18 6.77 69.45
C PRO A 34 -3.53 7.41 68.20
N GLU A 35 -2.43 6.84 67.73
CA GLU A 35 -1.74 7.22 66.48
C GLU A 35 -2.66 7.23 65.25
N ALA A 36 -3.64 6.32 65.18
CA ALA A 36 -4.59 6.25 64.06
C ALA A 36 -5.68 7.32 64.13
N ALA A 37 -6.05 7.78 65.34
CA ALA A 37 -6.96 8.91 65.54
C ALA A 37 -6.25 10.24 65.29
N ASP A 38 -4.95 10.33 65.58
CA ASP A 38 -4.13 11.48 65.20
C ASP A 38 -3.95 11.55 63.67
N ALA A 39 -3.71 10.41 63.01
CA ALA A 39 -3.66 10.34 61.55
C ALA A 39 -4.98 10.76 60.88
N LEU A 40 -6.13 10.46 61.49
CA LEU A 40 -7.44 10.90 61.02
C LEU A 40 -7.59 12.43 61.05
N VAL A 41 -7.18 13.08 62.14
CA VAL A 41 -7.26 14.54 62.29
C VAL A 41 -6.20 15.28 61.47
N ASN A 42 -5.10 14.60 61.12
CA ASN A 42 -4.03 15.14 60.27
C ASN A 42 -4.30 14.97 58.77
N ASN A 43 -5.23 14.10 58.37
CA ASN A 43 -5.64 13.95 56.97
C ASN A 43 -6.49 15.16 56.54
N GLU A 44 -6.05 15.87 55.51
CA GLU A 44 -6.59 17.17 55.09
C GLU A 44 -8.12 17.16 54.86
N ALA A 45 -8.64 16.14 54.17
CA ALA A 45 -10.08 16.01 53.92
C ALA A 45 -10.89 15.72 55.19
N SER A 46 -10.38 14.85 56.07
CA SER A 46 -11.01 14.50 57.34
C SER A 46 -10.96 15.65 58.34
N ARG A 47 -9.86 16.42 58.33
CA ARG A 47 -9.68 17.61 59.16
C ARG A 47 -10.73 18.67 58.83
N VAL A 48 -10.91 18.98 57.54
CA VAL A 48 -11.92 19.95 57.09
C VAL A 48 -13.32 19.50 57.51
N ALA A 49 -13.64 18.21 57.39
CA ALA A 49 -14.94 17.70 57.82
C ALA A 49 -15.16 17.80 59.35
N VAL A 50 -14.14 17.48 60.15
CA VAL A 50 -14.18 17.58 61.62
C VAL A 50 -14.27 19.04 62.07
N GLU A 51 -13.47 19.94 61.50
CA GLU A 51 -13.51 21.37 61.83
C GLU A 51 -14.82 22.01 61.40
N THR A 52 -15.36 21.63 60.23
CA THR A 52 -16.69 22.08 59.78
C THR A 52 -17.79 21.61 60.74
N PHE A 53 -17.71 20.37 61.23
CA PHE A 53 -18.69 19.87 62.21
C PHE A 53 -18.56 20.57 63.56
N LEU A 54 -17.35 20.82 64.05
CA LEU A 54 -17.14 21.49 65.34
C LEU A 54 -17.60 22.96 65.31
N ASN A 55 -17.27 23.67 64.23
CA ASN A 55 -17.39 25.13 64.18
C ASN A 55 -18.66 25.63 63.46
N SER A 56 -19.37 24.80 62.69
CA SER A 56 -20.60 25.23 62.00
C SER A 56 -21.85 24.97 62.83
N GLU A 57 -22.70 25.98 62.97
CA GLU A 57 -24.04 25.90 63.57
C GLU A 57 -24.99 25.01 62.76
N THR A 58 -24.83 24.99 61.44
CA THR A 58 -25.73 24.30 60.50
C THR A 58 -25.33 22.84 60.25
N CYS A 59 -24.09 22.48 60.58
CA CYS A 59 -23.58 21.13 60.37
C CYS A 59 -23.99 20.21 61.55
N GLN A 60 -25.07 19.47 61.38
CA GLN A 60 -25.60 18.59 62.42
C GLN A 60 -25.01 17.18 62.45
N ARG A 61 -24.30 16.73 61.41
CA ARG A 61 -23.85 15.33 61.29
C ARG A 61 -22.39 15.20 60.87
N LEU A 62 -21.71 14.20 61.44
CA LEU A 62 -20.36 13.79 61.03
C LEU A 62 -20.26 12.26 61.08
N LEU A 63 -19.69 11.66 60.03
CA LEU A 63 -19.49 10.22 59.92
C LEU A 63 -18.01 9.90 59.91
N VAL A 64 -17.60 8.92 60.71
CA VAL A 64 -16.24 8.36 60.73
C VAL A 64 -16.32 6.90 60.35
N PHE A 65 -15.60 6.48 59.31
CA PHE A 65 -15.62 5.11 58.81
C PHE A 65 -14.20 4.63 58.46
N SER A 66 -14.04 3.30 58.41
CA SER A 66 -12.78 2.67 58.02
C SER A 66 -12.77 2.35 56.52
N ASN A 67 -11.79 2.87 55.79
CA ASN A 67 -11.53 2.61 54.37
C ASN A 67 -10.01 2.59 54.12
N PRO A 68 -9.42 1.40 53.91
CA PRO A 68 -8.15 0.95 54.54
C PRO A 68 -7.68 1.63 55.85
N ASP A 69 -7.68 2.95 55.91
CA ASP A 69 -7.40 3.84 57.03
C ASP A 69 -8.70 4.51 57.55
N LEU A 70 -8.64 5.22 58.69
CA LEU A 70 -9.79 5.95 59.22
C LEU A 70 -10.01 7.26 58.43
N MET A 71 -11.25 7.53 58.02
CA MET A 71 -11.66 8.76 57.34
C MET A 71 -12.92 9.37 57.97
N ALA A 72 -13.02 10.70 57.93
CA ALA A 72 -14.19 11.45 58.40
C ALA A 72 -14.82 12.23 57.24
N ALA A 73 -16.14 12.17 57.10
CA ALA A 73 -16.88 12.88 56.07
C ALA A 73 -18.26 13.34 56.56
N LEU A 74 -18.78 14.40 55.94
CA LEU A 74 -20.12 14.94 56.22
C LEU A 74 -21.23 14.21 55.43
N ASN A 75 -20.85 13.54 54.34
CA ASN A 75 -21.73 12.77 53.48
C ASN A 75 -21.50 11.27 53.68
N PRO A 76 -22.56 10.44 53.56
CA PRO A 76 -22.42 9.00 53.67
C PRO A 76 -21.56 8.42 52.54
N PRO A 77 -20.70 7.42 52.82
CA PRO A 77 -19.91 6.74 51.80
C PRO A 77 -20.80 5.89 50.89
N GLU A 78 -20.37 5.64 49.64
CA GLU A 78 -21.09 4.77 48.70
C GLU A 78 -21.24 3.33 49.20
N LYS A 79 -20.29 2.86 50.03
CA LYS A 79 -20.31 1.54 50.67
C LYS A 79 -19.90 1.66 52.14
N PHE A 80 -20.78 1.24 53.05
CA PHE A 80 -20.45 1.10 54.47
C PHE A 80 -19.57 -0.13 54.68
N ARG A 81 -18.48 0.02 55.43
CA ARG A 81 -17.61 -1.10 55.85
C ARG A 81 -17.94 -1.52 57.28
N LYS A 82 -17.22 -2.54 57.79
CA LYS A 82 -17.46 -3.25 59.06
C LYS A 82 -17.91 -2.40 60.26
N LYS A 83 -17.49 -1.14 60.36
CA LYS A 83 -17.89 -0.23 61.43
C LYS A 83 -17.87 1.24 60.98
N THR A 84 -18.96 1.95 61.24
CA THR A 84 -19.10 3.41 61.02
C THR A 84 -19.60 4.06 62.31
N LEU A 85 -19.00 5.17 62.71
CA LEU A 85 -19.37 5.97 63.87
C LEU A 85 -20.03 7.26 63.39
N CYS A 86 -21.22 7.56 63.90
CA CYS A 86 -21.98 8.76 63.58
C CYS A 86 -22.01 9.68 64.79
N PHE A 87 -21.76 10.97 64.56
CA PHE A 87 -21.96 12.05 65.52
C PHE A 87 -23.11 12.93 65.03
N LEU A 88 -24.06 13.24 65.91
CA LEU A 88 -25.24 14.04 65.63
C LEU A 88 -25.41 15.14 66.68
N LYS A 89 -25.58 16.38 66.23
CA LYS A 89 -25.97 17.50 67.10
C LYS A 89 -27.49 17.49 67.30
N LEU A 90 -27.94 17.57 68.55
CA LEU A 90 -29.36 17.61 68.90
C LEU A 90 -30.01 18.99 68.69
N THR A 91 -29.19 20.04 68.63
CA THR A 91 -29.61 21.43 68.45
C THR A 91 -28.60 22.16 67.55
N GLU A 92 -29.06 23.14 66.77
CA GLU A 92 -28.21 23.98 65.91
C GLU A 92 -27.41 24.97 66.77
N THR A 93 -26.28 24.51 67.31
CA THR A 93 -25.41 25.30 68.19
C THR A 93 -23.93 25.03 67.87
N GLU A 94 -23.09 26.05 68.03
CA GLU A 94 -21.64 25.89 68.02
C GLU A 94 -21.21 25.06 69.24
N LEU A 95 -20.27 24.13 69.01
CA LEU A 95 -19.81 23.22 70.06
C LEU A 95 -18.76 23.91 70.91
N SER A 96 -19.05 24.10 72.19
CA SER A 96 -18.08 24.55 73.20
C SER A 96 -17.72 23.41 74.16
N PRO A 97 -16.56 23.45 74.83
CA PRO A 97 -16.14 22.42 75.78
C PRO A 97 -17.17 22.13 76.90
N GLU A 98 -18.06 23.08 77.20
CA GLU A 98 -19.11 22.93 78.22
C GLU A 98 -20.40 22.30 77.67
N ASN A 99 -20.67 22.42 76.36
CA ASN A 99 -21.92 21.98 75.73
C ASN A 99 -21.81 20.63 75.02
N VAL A 100 -20.61 20.19 74.64
CA VAL A 100 -20.41 18.99 73.80
C VAL A 100 -21.07 17.73 74.35
N ASP A 101 -20.93 17.44 75.65
CA ASP A 101 -21.48 16.22 76.24
C ASP A 101 -23.03 16.19 76.28
N ARG A 102 -23.69 17.35 76.19
CA ARG A 102 -25.16 17.45 76.15
C ARG A 102 -25.70 17.64 74.73
N ALA A 103 -24.93 18.28 73.85
CA ALA A 103 -25.35 18.65 72.51
C ALA A 103 -25.12 17.56 71.47
N VAL A 104 -24.17 16.63 71.69
CA VAL A 104 -23.77 15.62 70.69
C VAL A 104 -24.14 14.21 71.15
N ILE A 105 -24.90 13.49 70.32
CA ILE A 105 -25.08 12.04 70.43
C ILE A 105 -24.11 11.36 69.46
N TYR A 106 -23.50 10.27 69.89
CA TYR A 106 -22.70 9.43 69.02
C TYR A 106 -23.15 7.97 69.10
N GLY A 107 -23.09 7.26 67.97
CA GLY A 107 -23.48 5.85 67.88
C GLY A 107 -22.78 5.14 66.74
N ASP A 108 -22.53 3.84 66.90
CA ASP A 108 -21.88 2.99 65.89
C ASP A 108 -22.86 2.04 65.22
N PHE A 109 -22.66 1.82 63.92
CA PHE A 109 -23.40 0.84 63.14
C PHE A 109 -22.50 0.06 62.18
N GLY A 110 -22.99 -1.11 61.73
CA GLY A 110 -22.25 -2.06 60.91
C GLY A 110 -22.22 -1.75 59.41
N ASP A 111 -21.77 -2.73 58.63
CA ASP A 111 -21.68 -2.69 57.16
C ASP A 111 -23.04 -2.72 56.45
N VAL A 112 -24.09 -3.18 57.13
CA VAL A 112 -25.48 -3.18 56.61
C VAL A 112 -26.39 -2.34 57.52
N PRO A 113 -26.52 -1.02 57.28
CA PRO A 113 -27.30 -0.12 58.13
C PRO A 113 -28.79 -0.50 58.26
N LEU A 114 -29.38 -1.07 57.21
CA LEU A 114 -30.78 -1.50 57.20
C LEU A 114 -31.05 -2.66 58.17
N GLU A 115 -30.14 -3.64 58.25
CA GLU A 115 -30.24 -4.72 59.23
C GLU A 115 -30.13 -4.20 60.64
N HIS A 116 -29.16 -3.30 60.89
CA HIS A 116 -29.00 -2.66 62.19
C HIS A 116 -30.24 -1.84 62.58
N LEU A 117 -30.85 -1.11 61.63
CA LEU A 117 -32.11 -0.39 61.84
C LEU A 117 -33.26 -1.34 62.19
N SER A 118 -33.34 -2.52 61.55
CA SER A 118 -34.38 -3.50 61.86
C SER A 118 -34.24 -4.09 63.27
N VAL A 119 -33.01 -4.31 63.72
CA VAL A 119 -32.71 -4.80 65.08
C VAL A 119 -33.01 -3.72 66.11
N LEU A 120 -32.56 -2.47 65.88
CA LEU A 120 -32.88 -1.35 66.78
C LEU A 120 -34.38 -1.10 66.88
N ALA A 121 -35.11 -1.14 65.76
CA ALA A 121 -36.55 -0.96 65.75
C ALA A 121 -37.29 -2.07 66.52
N ASN A 122 -36.88 -3.34 66.36
CA ASN A 122 -37.52 -4.48 67.01
C ASN A 122 -37.11 -4.69 68.48
N GLU A 123 -35.84 -4.56 68.81
CA GLU A 123 -35.31 -4.95 70.13
C GLU A 123 -35.19 -3.78 71.10
N VAL A 124 -35.07 -2.54 70.60
CA VAL A 124 -34.86 -1.35 71.44
C VAL A 124 -36.08 -0.44 71.41
N PHE A 125 -36.46 0.07 70.24
CA PHE A 125 -37.53 1.07 70.15
C PHE A 125 -38.92 0.49 70.39
N LEU A 126 -39.20 -0.71 69.91
CA LEU A 126 -40.50 -1.36 70.13
C LEU A 126 -40.76 -1.60 71.64
N PRO A 127 -39.86 -2.24 72.42
CA PRO A 127 -40.04 -2.38 73.87
C PRO A 127 -40.08 -1.06 74.64
N MET A 128 -39.32 -0.04 74.21
CA MET A 128 -39.37 1.28 74.85
C MET A 128 -40.72 1.98 74.65
N LEU A 129 -41.32 1.84 73.47
CA LEU A 129 -42.60 2.47 73.13
C LEU A 129 -43.80 1.68 73.66
N THR A 130 -43.70 0.35 73.80
CA THR A 130 -44.77 -0.48 74.38
C THR A 130 -44.76 -0.50 75.90
N ASN A 131 -43.71 -0.01 76.56
CA ASN A 131 -43.65 0.08 78.02
C ASN A 131 -44.67 1.10 78.57
N PRO A 132 -45.64 0.68 79.40
CA PRO A 132 -46.66 1.57 79.96
C PRO A 132 -46.09 2.74 80.76
N ALA A 133 -44.90 2.57 81.37
CA ALA A 133 -44.24 3.63 82.14
C ALA A 133 -43.80 4.82 81.26
N ASN A 134 -43.55 4.58 79.97
CA ASN A 134 -43.11 5.60 79.01
C ASN A 134 -44.28 6.25 78.26
N GLN A 135 -45.51 5.76 78.47
CA GLN A 135 -46.73 6.23 77.81
C GLN A 135 -47.52 7.25 78.66
N VAL A 136 -46.93 7.71 79.78
CA VAL A 136 -47.57 8.66 80.69
C VAL A 136 -47.75 10.01 79.97
N GLY A 137 -49.01 10.41 79.77
CA GLY A 137 -49.40 11.62 79.04
C GLY A 137 -49.91 11.39 77.61
N TRP A 138 -49.88 10.14 77.11
CA TRP A 138 -50.41 9.80 75.79
C TRP A 138 -51.86 9.28 75.88
N PRO A 139 -52.80 9.81 75.10
CA PRO A 139 -54.13 9.22 74.93
C PRO A 139 -54.03 7.80 74.35
N GLU A 140 -54.92 6.89 74.77
CA GLU A 140 -54.92 5.47 74.35
C GLU A 140 -54.99 5.29 72.82
N VAL A 141 -55.64 6.22 72.13
CA VAL A 141 -55.73 6.24 70.66
C VAL A 141 -54.36 6.51 70.02
N ILE A 142 -53.58 7.45 70.58
CA ILE A 142 -52.25 7.81 70.07
C ILE A 142 -51.27 6.66 70.32
N THR A 143 -51.35 6.02 71.49
CA THR A 143 -50.51 4.86 71.81
C THR A 143 -50.72 3.72 70.81
N LYS A 144 -51.98 3.40 70.48
CA LYS A 144 -52.30 2.38 69.47
C LYS A 144 -51.81 2.77 68.08
N GLU A 145 -52.03 4.03 67.68
CA GLU A 145 -51.59 4.52 66.36
C GLU A 145 -50.06 4.49 66.20
N VAL A 146 -49.31 4.93 67.22
CA VAL A 146 -47.84 4.93 67.18
C VAL A 146 -47.29 3.50 67.13
N VAL A 147 -47.85 2.58 67.90
CA VAL A 147 -47.44 1.17 67.91
C VAL A 147 -47.79 0.49 66.57
N GLU A 148 -48.96 0.76 65.99
CA GLU A 148 -49.31 0.26 64.66
C GLU A 148 -48.38 0.81 63.57
N ASN A 149 -48.06 2.10 63.62
CA ASN A 149 -47.15 2.73 62.66
C ASN A 149 -45.72 2.20 62.80
N LEU A 150 -45.26 1.89 64.01
CA LEU A 150 -43.96 1.26 64.23
C LEU A 150 -43.94 -0.18 63.70
N HIS A 151 -45.00 -0.96 63.90
CA HIS A 151 -45.10 -2.30 63.31
C HIS A 151 -45.15 -2.26 61.77
N LYS A 152 -45.85 -1.29 61.18
CA LYS A 152 -45.81 -1.04 59.73
C LYS A 152 -44.39 -0.66 59.27
N PHE A 153 -43.69 0.17 60.04
CA PHE A 153 -42.31 0.56 59.76
C PHE A 153 -41.36 -0.64 59.79
N ILE A 154 -41.43 -1.47 60.84
CA ILE A 154 -40.66 -2.71 60.97
C ILE A 154 -40.94 -3.65 59.79
N ALA A 155 -42.21 -3.85 59.46
CA ALA A 155 -42.61 -4.68 58.33
C ALA A 155 -42.05 -4.16 57.01
N ASN A 156 -42.09 -2.85 56.78
CA ASN A 156 -41.51 -2.23 55.59
C ASN A 156 -39.99 -2.38 55.55
N VAL A 157 -39.29 -2.10 56.65
CA VAL A 157 -37.82 -2.26 56.74
C VAL A 157 -37.42 -3.71 56.48
N TYR A 158 -38.16 -4.69 57.03
CA TYR A 158 -37.91 -6.11 56.80
C TYR A 158 -38.10 -6.52 55.34
N VAL A 159 -39.15 -6.01 54.69
CA VAL A 159 -39.39 -6.22 53.26
C VAL A 159 -38.31 -5.57 52.41
N THR A 160 -37.88 -4.35 52.75
CA THR A 160 -36.80 -3.64 52.04
C THR A 160 -35.48 -4.36 52.17
N ILE A 161 -35.13 -4.91 53.35
CA ILE A 161 -33.94 -5.77 53.51
C ILE A 161 -34.03 -6.98 52.58
N GLY A 162 -35.19 -7.61 52.50
CA GLY A 162 -35.44 -8.69 51.54
C GLY A 162 -35.15 -8.24 50.10
N GLN A 163 -35.75 -7.14 49.66
CA GLN A 163 -35.57 -6.58 48.32
C GLN A 163 -34.11 -6.27 48.00
N THR A 164 -33.36 -5.68 48.94
CA THR A 164 -31.91 -5.43 48.75
C THR A 164 -31.08 -6.70 48.58
N LYS A 165 -31.58 -7.84 49.05
CA LYS A 165 -30.94 -9.16 48.93
C LYS A 165 -31.55 -10.02 47.82
N GLY A 166 -32.45 -9.48 47.00
CA GLY A 166 -33.17 -10.23 45.95
C GLY A 166 -34.14 -11.29 46.49
N LYS A 167 -34.53 -11.22 47.77
CA LYS A 167 -35.40 -12.21 48.42
C LYS A 167 -36.69 -11.56 48.89
N THR A 168 -37.82 -12.21 48.67
CA THR A 168 -39.10 -11.74 49.22
C THR A 168 -39.24 -12.26 50.63
N LEU A 169 -39.22 -11.36 51.61
CA LEU A 169 -39.39 -11.70 53.03
C LEU A 169 -40.80 -11.33 53.48
N LEU A 170 -41.51 -12.30 54.07
CA LEU A 170 -42.87 -12.13 54.55
C LEU A 170 -42.84 -11.59 56.00
N PRO A 171 -43.33 -10.36 56.27
CA PRO A 171 -43.32 -9.79 57.62
C PRO A 171 -44.33 -10.53 58.51
N LEU A 172 -43.92 -10.90 59.73
CA LEU A 172 -44.79 -11.56 60.69
C LEU A 172 -45.66 -10.52 61.45
N PRO A 173 -46.90 -10.87 61.83
CA PRO A 173 -47.72 -9.99 62.65
C PRO A 173 -47.16 -9.84 64.08
N PRO A 174 -47.47 -8.73 64.78
CA PRO A 174 -46.96 -8.43 66.13
C PRO A 174 -47.27 -9.53 67.16
N ALA A 175 -46.31 -9.81 68.05
CA ALA A 175 -46.42 -10.84 69.08
C ALA A 175 -47.31 -10.47 70.29
N GLU A 176 -48.16 -9.44 70.20
CA GLU A 176 -49.17 -9.11 71.23
C GLU A 176 -50.46 -9.94 71.10
N ALA A 177 -50.33 -11.18 70.61
CA ALA A 177 -51.31 -12.23 70.85
C ALA A 177 -50.74 -13.12 71.97
N GLY A 178 -51.14 -12.86 73.21
CA GLY A 178 -50.71 -13.62 74.37
C GLY A 178 -50.89 -15.12 74.19
N MET A 179 -49.81 -15.82 73.86
CA MET A 179 -49.70 -17.25 74.13
C MET A 179 -49.36 -17.37 75.61
N SER A 180 -50.38 -17.65 76.43
CA SER A 180 -50.17 -18.25 77.73
C SER A 180 -49.34 -19.52 77.52
N SER A 181 -48.06 -19.45 77.87
CA SER A 181 -47.21 -20.62 78.06
C SER A 181 -47.80 -21.40 79.23
N GLY A 182 -48.61 -22.41 78.91
CA GLY A 182 -48.95 -23.48 79.82
C GLY A 182 -47.66 -24.17 80.28
N SER A 183 -47.59 -24.34 81.60
CA SER A 183 -46.64 -25.14 82.36
C SER A 183 -46.12 -26.40 81.66
N SER A 184 -44.81 -26.56 81.82
CA SER A 184 -44.04 -27.82 81.87
C SER A 184 -44.83 -29.13 82.06
N ASP A 185 -44.71 -30.02 81.09
CA ASP A 185 -44.33 -31.44 81.21
C ASP A 185 -44.16 -31.94 79.76
N GLY A 186 -43.08 -32.58 79.32
CA GLY A 186 -42.44 -33.75 79.91
C GLY A 186 -42.77 -34.95 79.01
N GLY A 187 -41.81 -35.38 78.17
CA GLY A 187 -41.79 -36.76 77.65
C GLY A 187 -41.85 -36.98 76.12
N SER A 188 -40.76 -37.60 75.62
CA SER A 188 -40.69 -38.71 74.64
C SER A 188 -41.36 -38.53 73.26
N VAL A 189 -40.59 -38.45 72.17
CA VAL A 189 -39.90 -39.55 71.44
C VAL A 189 -40.84 -40.32 70.50
N GLU A 190 -40.30 -40.58 69.29
CA GLU A 190 -40.74 -41.52 68.24
C GLU A 190 -41.92 -41.06 67.37
N SER A 191 -41.79 -40.91 66.05
CA SER A 191 -41.25 -41.72 64.95
C SER A 191 -42.41 -42.13 64.04
N SER A 192 -42.10 -42.30 62.77
CA SER A 192 -42.89 -43.01 61.75
C SER A 192 -44.15 -42.32 61.16
N SER A 193 -43.94 -41.75 59.98
CA SER A 193 -44.81 -41.93 58.80
C SER A 193 -45.12 -43.43 58.54
N PRO A 194 -45.84 -43.81 57.46
CA PRO A 194 -46.91 -43.15 56.70
C PRO A 194 -48.10 -44.13 56.49
N GLY A 195 -49.24 -43.67 55.95
CA GLY A 195 -50.23 -44.65 55.50
C GLY A 195 -51.53 -44.12 54.92
N LYS A 196 -51.47 -43.79 53.62
CA LYS A 196 -52.39 -44.25 52.58
C LYS A 196 -53.86 -43.78 52.54
N GLU A 197 -54.17 -43.34 51.32
CA GLU A 197 -55.35 -43.69 50.50
C GLU A 197 -56.66 -42.98 50.86
N ASN A 198 -57.04 -42.02 50.02
CA ASN A 198 -57.97 -42.17 48.88
C ASN A 198 -59.40 -42.26 49.41
N ASP A 199 -60.21 -41.23 49.21
CA ASP A 199 -60.99 -40.96 47.99
C ASP A 199 -62.44 -41.02 48.43
N GLY A 200 -63.31 -40.20 47.85
CA GLY A 200 -64.74 -40.39 48.05
C GLY A 200 -65.54 -39.11 48.21
N GLU A 201 -65.55 -38.34 47.13
CA GLU A 201 -66.71 -37.68 46.55
C GLU A 201 -67.99 -37.44 47.39
N ARG A 202 -68.46 -36.20 47.19
CA ARG A 202 -69.84 -35.78 46.91
C ARG A 202 -70.76 -35.43 48.08
N SER A 203 -71.13 -34.16 48.00
CA SER A 203 -72.50 -33.65 47.85
C SER A 203 -73.03 -32.81 49.01
N ASN A 204 -73.11 -31.51 48.70
CA ASN A 204 -74.17 -30.56 49.01
C ASN A 204 -75.26 -31.03 49.98
N ALA A 205 -75.35 -30.34 51.12
CA ALA A 205 -76.64 -29.93 51.66
C ALA A 205 -76.48 -28.55 52.31
N LEU A 206 -77.13 -27.56 51.71
CA LEU A 206 -77.37 -26.26 52.32
C LEU A 206 -78.24 -26.46 53.58
N VAL A 207 -77.68 -26.16 54.74
CA VAL A 207 -78.45 -25.80 55.93
C VAL A 207 -77.81 -24.53 56.48
N ASN A 208 -78.49 -23.39 56.28
CA ASN A 208 -78.28 -22.22 57.12
C ASN A 208 -78.68 -22.58 58.55
N PRO A 209 -77.94 -22.08 59.54
CA PRO A 209 -78.60 -21.29 60.54
C PRO A 209 -77.89 -19.95 60.74
N LYS A 210 -78.68 -18.88 60.69
CA LYS A 210 -78.41 -17.68 61.48
C LYS A 210 -78.38 -18.11 62.95
N VAL A 211 -77.47 -17.56 63.75
CA VAL A 211 -77.76 -16.81 64.98
C VAL A 211 -76.46 -16.59 65.77
N ASP A 212 -76.17 -15.30 65.93
CA ASP A 212 -75.60 -14.59 67.08
C ASP A 212 -74.13 -14.79 67.47
N SER A 213 -73.35 -13.90 66.87
CA SER A 213 -72.17 -13.26 67.40
C SER A 213 -72.38 -12.63 68.78
N LYS A 214 -71.70 -13.14 69.80
CA LYS A 214 -70.97 -12.31 70.77
C LYS A 214 -69.64 -13.00 71.08
N THR A 215 -68.68 -12.86 70.17
CA THR A 215 -67.26 -13.07 70.47
C THR A 215 -66.68 -11.79 71.10
N PRO A 216 -65.76 -11.90 72.08
CA PRO A 216 -65.14 -10.76 72.72
C PRO A 216 -64.31 -9.96 71.71
N LYS A 217 -64.34 -8.62 71.79
CA LYS A 217 -63.65 -7.68 70.88
C LYS A 217 -62.18 -8.02 70.60
N SER A 218 -61.49 -8.66 71.55
CA SER A 218 -60.07 -9.07 71.42
C SER A 218 -59.82 -10.08 70.29
N ASP A 219 -60.76 -10.98 70.00
CA ASP A 219 -60.54 -12.02 68.98
C ASP A 219 -60.77 -11.46 67.57
N ALA A 220 -61.64 -10.46 67.42
CA ALA A 220 -61.93 -9.82 66.14
C ALA A 220 -60.74 -8.96 65.66
N ASP A 221 -60.12 -8.21 66.57
CA ASP A 221 -58.94 -7.39 66.28
C ASP A 221 -57.72 -8.27 65.91
N GLN A 222 -57.57 -9.43 66.56
CA GLN A 222 -56.55 -10.43 66.21
C GLN A 222 -56.79 -11.03 64.82
N ILE A 223 -58.03 -11.37 64.48
CA ILE A 223 -58.37 -11.90 63.14
C ILE A 223 -58.10 -10.83 62.07
N HIS A 224 -58.46 -9.56 62.31
CA HIS A 224 -58.19 -8.47 61.37
C HIS A 224 -56.69 -8.22 61.14
N ALA A 225 -55.86 -8.31 62.18
CA ALA A 225 -54.40 -8.21 62.04
C ALA A 225 -53.82 -9.35 61.20
N LEU A 226 -54.30 -10.59 61.40
CA LEU A 226 -53.91 -11.75 60.60
C LEU A 226 -54.38 -11.63 59.13
N GLU A 227 -55.61 -11.15 58.90
CA GLU A 227 -56.14 -10.91 57.56
C GLU A 227 -55.32 -9.84 56.81
N SER A 228 -54.94 -8.75 57.49
CA SER A 228 -54.10 -7.70 56.92
C SER A 228 -52.68 -8.20 56.56
N ALA A 229 -52.09 -9.04 57.40
CA ALA A 229 -50.81 -9.70 57.11
C ALA A 229 -50.91 -10.60 55.86
N VAL A 230 -51.98 -11.41 55.76
CA VAL A 230 -52.24 -12.26 54.60
C VAL A 230 -52.48 -11.46 53.32
N VAL A 231 -53.17 -10.31 53.40
CA VAL A 231 -53.34 -9.40 52.24
C VAL A 231 -51.99 -8.87 51.76
N THR A 232 -51.11 -8.52 52.69
CA THR A 232 -49.76 -8.02 52.38
C THR A 232 -48.89 -9.13 51.76
N TRP A 233 -48.88 -10.33 52.34
CA TRP A 233 -48.20 -11.50 51.77
C TRP A 233 -48.74 -11.83 50.38
N THR A 234 -50.07 -11.79 50.20
CA THR A 234 -50.71 -12.04 48.91
C THR A 234 -50.25 -11.05 47.85
N ARG A 235 -50.14 -9.76 48.19
CA ARG A 235 -49.66 -8.72 47.26
C ARG A 235 -48.20 -8.97 46.87
N GLN A 236 -47.33 -9.28 47.82
CA GLN A 236 -45.91 -9.53 47.57
C GLN A 236 -45.69 -10.78 46.71
N ILE A 237 -46.33 -11.90 47.07
CA ILE A 237 -46.22 -13.16 46.34
C ILE A 237 -46.79 -13.01 44.91
N LYS A 238 -47.94 -12.33 44.74
CA LYS A 238 -48.47 -12.01 43.40
C LYS A 238 -47.52 -11.13 42.59
N GLY A 239 -46.79 -10.21 43.24
CA GLY A 239 -45.75 -9.41 42.60
C GLY A 239 -44.66 -10.30 41.99
N VAL A 240 -44.15 -11.27 42.75
CA VAL A 240 -43.13 -12.23 42.27
C VAL A 240 -43.68 -13.14 41.16
N LEU A 241 -44.90 -13.66 41.32
CA LEU A 241 -45.53 -14.52 40.31
C LEU A 241 -45.77 -13.80 38.98
N LYS A 242 -46.00 -12.47 39.02
CA LYS A 242 -46.22 -11.64 37.82
C LYS A 242 -44.93 -11.30 37.07
N THR A 243 -43.75 -11.51 37.66
CA THR A 243 -42.48 -11.21 36.96
C THR A 243 -42.27 -12.17 35.79
N ASP A 244 -41.89 -11.64 34.64
CA ASP A 244 -41.67 -12.39 33.41
C ASP A 244 -40.38 -11.88 32.73
N PRO A 245 -39.54 -12.74 32.12
CA PRO A 245 -38.35 -12.29 31.41
C PRO A 245 -38.67 -11.33 30.25
N GLU A 246 -39.88 -11.42 29.67
CA GLU A 246 -40.30 -10.52 28.59
C GLU A 246 -40.45 -9.05 29.05
N THR A 247 -40.53 -8.79 30.37
CA THR A 247 -40.71 -7.42 30.90
C THR A 247 -39.49 -6.54 30.61
N ALA A 248 -38.28 -7.08 30.74
CA ALA A 248 -37.03 -6.35 30.46
C ALA A 248 -36.90 -5.97 28.97
N LEU A 249 -37.29 -6.88 28.08
CA LEU A 249 -37.37 -6.63 26.63
C LEU A 249 -38.44 -5.58 26.26
N LYS A 250 -39.54 -5.50 27.01
CA LYS A 250 -40.60 -4.50 26.81
C LYS A 250 -40.22 -3.11 27.32
N GLU A 251 -39.33 -3.05 28.31
CA GLU A 251 -38.79 -1.80 28.86
C GLU A 251 -37.66 -1.19 28.00
N GLY A 252 -37.26 -1.86 26.92
CA GLY A 252 -36.24 -1.38 25.97
C GLY A 252 -34.79 -1.70 26.38
N ASN A 253 -34.59 -2.35 27.53
CA ASN A 253 -33.28 -2.78 27.99
C ASN A 253 -32.90 -4.04 27.21
N HIS A 254 -32.15 -3.93 26.11
CA HIS A 254 -31.78 -5.04 25.23
C HIS A 254 -30.86 -6.06 25.92
N PRO A 255 -31.39 -7.12 26.57
CA PRO A 255 -30.58 -8.00 27.38
C PRO A 255 -29.92 -9.07 26.50
N GLY A 256 -28.78 -9.58 26.94
CA GLY A 256 -28.17 -10.79 26.38
C GLY A 256 -28.73 -12.07 27.02
N PRO A 257 -28.43 -13.25 26.46
CA PRO A 257 -29.03 -14.53 26.87
C PRO A 257 -28.63 -14.98 28.28
N LEU A 258 -27.56 -14.41 28.84
CA LEU A 258 -27.17 -14.61 30.24
C LEU A 258 -28.19 -14.00 31.22
N ALA A 259 -28.90 -12.94 30.83
CA ALA A 259 -29.92 -12.32 31.66
C ALA A 259 -31.12 -13.25 31.89
N GLU A 260 -31.53 -14.04 30.88
CA GLU A 260 -32.58 -15.03 31.06
C GLU A 260 -32.15 -16.17 32.02
N LEU A 261 -30.90 -16.61 31.95
CA LEU A 261 -30.33 -17.58 32.90
C LEU A 261 -30.34 -17.05 34.33
N GLU A 262 -29.87 -15.82 34.54
CA GLU A 262 -29.83 -15.16 35.83
C GLU A 262 -31.25 -14.95 36.37
N PHE A 263 -32.16 -14.46 35.54
CA PHE A 263 -33.57 -14.29 35.89
C PHE A 263 -34.21 -15.59 36.40
N TRP A 264 -34.03 -16.72 35.69
CA TRP A 264 -34.60 -17.99 36.13
C TRP A 264 -33.94 -18.51 37.40
N THR A 265 -32.64 -18.28 37.57
CA THR A 265 -31.89 -18.65 38.78
C THR A 265 -32.40 -17.87 39.99
N ASP A 266 -32.57 -16.57 39.85
CA ASP A 266 -33.08 -15.68 40.90
C ASP A 266 -34.54 -15.94 41.20
N LYS A 267 -35.38 -16.13 40.18
CA LYS A 267 -36.80 -16.47 40.35
C LYS A 267 -36.96 -17.82 41.05
N ALA A 268 -36.15 -18.82 40.70
CA ALA A 268 -36.14 -20.10 41.39
C ALA A 268 -35.67 -19.94 42.84
N ALA A 269 -34.59 -19.21 43.11
CA ALA A 269 -34.08 -18.96 44.46
C ALA A 269 -35.12 -18.23 45.34
N ASN A 270 -35.77 -17.20 44.79
CA ASN A 270 -36.79 -16.42 45.48
C ASN A 270 -38.06 -17.27 45.75
N LEU A 271 -38.56 -18.03 44.76
CA LEU A 271 -39.71 -18.92 44.97
C LEU A 271 -39.40 -20.07 45.93
N ASN A 272 -38.19 -20.62 45.92
CA ASN A 272 -37.74 -21.61 46.89
C ASN A 272 -37.72 -21.00 48.31
N ALA A 273 -37.23 -19.77 48.46
CA ALA A 273 -37.21 -19.06 49.74
C ALA A 273 -38.62 -18.72 50.25
N ILE A 274 -39.53 -18.28 49.38
CA ILE A 274 -40.94 -18.03 49.72
C ILE A 274 -41.61 -19.33 50.14
N HIS A 275 -41.38 -20.43 49.41
CA HIS A 275 -41.97 -21.74 49.73
C HIS A 275 -41.51 -22.26 51.10
N GLU A 276 -40.24 -22.06 51.44
CA GLU A 276 -39.70 -22.41 52.77
C GLU A 276 -40.33 -21.54 53.87
N GLN A 277 -40.48 -20.22 53.63
CA GLN A 277 -41.17 -19.31 54.55
C GLN A 277 -42.65 -19.70 54.76
N LEU A 278 -43.36 -20.08 53.71
CA LEU A 278 -44.76 -20.53 53.79
C LEU A 278 -44.92 -21.84 54.59
N ARG A 279 -43.87 -22.68 54.63
CA ARG A 279 -43.81 -23.90 55.47
C ARG A 279 -43.36 -23.63 56.90
N GLY A 280 -42.96 -22.40 57.22
CA GLY A 280 -42.56 -22.01 58.57
C GLY A 280 -43.67 -22.25 59.60
N ALA A 281 -43.29 -22.70 60.79
CA ALA A 281 -44.24 -23.05 61.86
C ALA A 281 -45.19 -21.90 62.23
N HIS A 282 -44.76 -20.65 62.12
CA HIS A 282 -45.59 -19.47 62.42
C HIS A 282 -46.64 -19.22 61.32
N VAL A 283 -46.27 -19.30 60.03
CA VAL A 283 -47.20 -19.11 58.91
C VAL A 283 -48.24 -20.23 58.89
N LEU A 284 -47.84 -21.48 59.17
CA LEU A 284 -48.78 -22.61 59.28
C LEU A 284 -49.79 -22.42 60.43
N LYS A 285 -49.36 -21.84 61.57
CA LYS A 285 -50.28 -21.48 62.66
C LYS A 285 -51.29 -20.42 62.21
N VAL A 286 -50.84 -19.36 61.52
CA VAL A 286 -51.73 -18.32 60.96
C VAL A 286 -52.74 -18.92 59.98
N VAL A 287 -52.30 -19.81 59.09
CA VAL A 287 -53.17 -20.50 58.13
C VAL A 287 -54.21 -21.38 58.84
N LYS A 288 -53.81 -22.11 59.89
CA LYS A 288 -54.72 -22.95 60.69
C LYS A 288 -55.75 -22.12 61.47
N VAL A 289 -55.36 -20.96 62.00
CA VAL A 289 -56.28 -20.02 62.65
C VAL A 289 -57.31 -19.49 61.65
N LEU A 290 -56.90 -19.10 60.45
CA LEU A 290 -57.79 -18.63 59.39
C LEU A 290 -58.75 -19.70 58.85
N GLU A 291 -58.32 -20.96 58.87
CA GLU A 291 -59.17 -22.12 58.53
C GLU A 291 -60.24 -22.37 59.60
N LEU A 292 -59.86 -22.32 60.87
CA LEU A 292 -60.77 -22.49 62.01
C LEU A 292 -61.80 -21.35 62.11
N THR A 293 -61.42 -20.13 61.76
CA THR A 293 -62.31 -18.95 61.77
C THR A 293 -63.13 -18.80 60.49
N LYS A 294 -62.96 -19.69 59.49
CA LYS A 294 -63.61 -19.62 58.16
C LYS A 294 -63.46 -18.24 57.48
N SER A 295 -62.28 -17.63 57.57
CA SER A 295 -62.01 -16.33 56.94
C SER A 295 -62.18 -16.40 55.42
N SER A 296 -62.71 -15.31 54.83
CA SER A 296 -62.91 -15.18 53.39
C SER A 296 -61.60 -15.17 52.58
N TYR A 297 -60.46 -14.86 53.21
CA TYR A 297 -59.15 -14.80 52.58
C TYR A 297 -58.45 -16.16 52.48
N PHE A 298 -58.85 -17.15 53.30
CA PHE A 298 -58.20 -18.47 53.35
C PHE A 298 -58.22 -19.22 52.00
N PRO A 299 -59.36 -19.36 51.28
CA PRO A 299 -59.38 -20.05 49.99
C PRO A 299 -58.50 -19.39 48.93
N ALA A 300 -58.44 -18.05 48.93
CA ALA A 300 -57.59 -17.29 48.01
C ALA A 300 -56.09 -17.47 48.32
N PHE A 301 -55.73 -17.49 49.60
CA PHE A 301 -54.36 -17.73 50.05
C PHE A 301 -53.91 -19.18 49.80
N LYS A 302 -54.79 -20.17 50.02
CA LYS A 302 -54.50 -21.58 49.72
C LYS A 302 -54.21 -21.80 48.23
N ARG A 303 -55.02 -21.21 47.35
CA ARG A 303 -54.76 -21.21 45.90
C ARG A 303 -53.43 -20.55 45.55
N LEU A 304 -53.09 -19.44 46.21
CA LEU A 304 -51.80 -18.77 46.01
C LEU A 304 -50.61 -19.67 46.40
N CYS A 305 -50.70 -20.41 47.50
CA CYS A 305 -49.67 -21.38 47.89
C CYS A 305 -49.52 -22.52 46.86
N GLU A 306 -50.63 -22.99 46.28
CA GLU A 306 -50.60 -23.97 45.18
C GLU A 306 -49.95 -23.38 43.92
N ASP A 307 -50.26 -22.13 43.57
CA ASP A 307 -49.68 -21.42 42.43
C ASP A 307 -48.18 -21.18 42.63
N VAL A 308 -47.72 -20.84 43.84
CA VAL A 308 -46.29 -20.77 44.20
C VAL A 308 -45.63 -22.13 44.04
N GLY A 309 -46.29 -23.21 44.47
CA GLY A 309 -45.78 -24.58 44.29
C GLY A 309 -45.58 -24.95 42.83
N LYS A 310 -46.54 -24.61 41.95
CA LYS A 310 -46.45 -24.83 40.50
C LYS A 310 -45.34 -23.99 39.87
N ALA A 311 -45.31 -22.68 40.14
CA ALA A 311 -44.29 -21.77 39.62
C ALA A 311 -42.87 -22.13 40.09
N ARG A 312 -42.74 -22.68 41.30
CA ARG A 312 -41.47 -23.18 41.84
C ARG A 312 -40.97 -24.40 41.05
N VAL A 313 -41.85 -25.35 40.74
CA VAL A 313 -41.48 -26.53 39.94
C VAL A 313 -41.05 -26.09 38.54
N GLU A 314 -41.82 -25.18 37.94
CA GLU A 314 -41.50 -24.58 36.63
C GLU A 314 -40.12 -23.90 36.64
N ALA A 315 -39.87 -23.00 37.59
CA ALA A 315 -38.62 -22.25 37.66
C ALA A 315 -37.40 -23.16 37.88
N ASN A 316 -37.50 -24.16 38.77
CA ASN A 316 -36.40 -25.10 39.01
C ASN A 316 -36.12 -25.99 37.79
N ASP A 317 -37.17 -26.41 37.05
CA ASP A 317 -37.01 -27.20 35.83
C ASP A 317 -36.34 -26.38 34.72
N ASN A 318 -36.77 -25.13 34.54
CA ASN A 318 -36.17 -24.21 33.57
C ASN A 318 -34.68 -23.95 33.89
N VAL A 319 -34.32 -23.69 35.15
CA VAL A 319 -32.90 -23.56 35.56
C VAL A 319 -32.10 -24.81 35.23
N ARG A 320 -32.66 -25.99 35.49
CA ARG A 320 -31.99 -27.27 35.20
C ARG A 320 -31.72 -27.46 33.71
N PHE A 321 -32.69 -27.16 32.86
CA PHE A 321 -32.58 -27.34 31.41
C PHE A 321 -31.80 -26.24 30.70
N LEU A 322 -31.78 -25.01 31.24
CA LEU A 322 -31.00 -23.91 30.67
C LEU A 322 -29.52 -23.93 31.09
N LYS A 323 -29.18 -24.51 32.25
CA LYS A 323 -27.79 -24.57 32.75
C LYS A 323 -26.75 -25.11 31.75
N PRO A 324 -27.02 -26.13 30.91
CA PRO A 324 -26.08 -26.58 29.89
C PRO A 324 -25.76 -25.53 28.79
N LEU A 325 -26.59 -24.50 28.63
CA LEU A 325 -26.39 -23.41 27.67
C LEU A 325 -25.43 -22.33 28.19
N ASP A 326 -25.28 -22.20 29.52
CA ASP A 326 -24.42 -21.22 30.19
C ASP A 326 -22.99 -21.12 29.62
N PRO A 327 -22.21 -22.22 29.48
CA PRO A 327 -20.85 -22.12 28.92
C PRO A 327 -20.84 -21.69 27.45
N TYR A 328 -21.91 -21.93 26.69
CA TYR A 328 -22.01 -21.46 25.32
C TYR A 328 -22.39 -19.97 25.27
N PHE A 329 -23.26 -19.49 26.14
CA PHE A 329 -23.59 -18.07 26.23
C PHE A 329 -22.45 -17.23 26.78
N GLN A 330 -21.68 -17.72 27.75
CA GLN A 330 -20.45 -17.05 28.20
C GLN A 330 -19.43 -16.90 27.05
N LYS A 331 -19.27 -17.93 26.21
CA LYS A 331 -18.43 -17.84 25.00
C LYS A 331 -18.99 -16.90 23.94
N LEU A 332 -20.31 -16.74 23.87
CA LEU A 332 -20.96 -15.79 22.96
C LEU A 332 -20.74 -14.34 23.40
N SER A 333 -20.87 -14.07 24.71
CA SER A 333 -20.76 -12.72 25.27
C SER A 333 -19.32 -12.27 25.56
N PHE A 334 -18.37 -13.20 25.73
CA PHE A 334 -16.99 -12.89 26.14
C PHE A 334 -15.91 -13.59 25.30
N GLY A 335 -16.26 -14.17 24.14
CA GLY A 335 -15.28 -14.84 23.27
C GLY A 335 -14.33 -13.85 22.58
N ASP A 336 -13.05 -14.20 22.47
CA ASP A 336 -12.00 -13.31 21.94
C ASP A 336 -12.06 -13.12 20.40
N GLU A 337 -12.62 -14.09 19.67
CA GLU A 337 -12.66 -14.06 18.20
C GLU A 337 -14.09 -14.04 17.64
N PHE A 338 -14.53 -12.87 17.15
CA PHE A 338 -15.85 -12.68 16.55
C PHE A 338 -16.15 -13.64 15.37
N PRO A 339 -15.22 -13.93 14.43
CA PRO A 339 -15.49 -14.89 13.35
C PRO A 339 -15.72 -16.33 13.84
N ALA A 340 -15.11 -16.70 14.97
CA ALA A 340 -15.21 -18.04 15.56
C ALA A 340 -16.61 -18.30 16.16
N LEU A 341 -17.44 -17.28 16.34
CA LEU A 341 -18.83 -17.42 16.79
C LEU A 341 -19.67 -18.31 15.86
N THR A 342 -19.29 -18.41 14.58
CA THR A 342 -19.97 -19.28 13.60
C THR A 342 -19.94 -20.75 14.00
N GLU A 343 -18.88 -21.21 14.69
CA GLU A 343 -18.75 -22.58 15.19
C GLU A 343 -19.67 -22.83 16.39
N LEU A 344 -19.99 -21.78 17.14
CA LEU A 344 -20.78 -21.82 18.37
C LEU A 344 -22.29 -21.90 18.11
N PHE A 345 -22.76 -21.37 16.97
CA PHE A 345 -24.19 -21.34 16.64
C PHE A 345 -24.81 -22.73 16.49
N ARG A 346 -24.06 -23.71 15.98
CA ARG A 346 -24.56 -25.09 15.84
C ARG A 346 -24.76 -25.77 17.21
N PRO A 347 -23.77 -25.82 18.12
CA PRO A 347 -23.96 -26.30 19.48
C PRO A 347 -25.10 -25.60 20.21
N ILE A 348 -25.19 -24.26 20.15
CA ILE A 348 -26.27 -23.50 20.80
C ILE A 348 -27.63 -23.95 20.30
N MET A 349 -27.86 -23.93 18.98
CA MET A 349 -29.15 -24.31 18.40
C MET A 349 -29.50 -25.78 18.66
N HIS A 350 -28.50 -26.67 18.70
CA HIS A 350 -28.72 -28.07 19.06
C HIS A 350 -29.17 -28.22 20.51
N SER A 351 -28.51 -27.53 21.44
CA SER A 351 -28.86 -27.52 22.86
C SER A 351 -30.24 -26.92 23.09
N VAL A 352 -30.60 -25.82 22.42
CA VAL A 352 -31.97 -25.26 22.45
C VAL A 352 -33.00 -26.25 21.93
N LEU A 353 -32.70 -27.01 20.87
CA LEU A 353 -33.57 -28.10 20.40
C LEU A 353 -33.73 -29.21 21.45
N LEU A 354 -32.66 -29.61 22.14
CA LEU A 354 -32.73 -30.61 23.20
C LEU A 354 -33.56 -30.13 24.39
N VAL A 355 -33.41 -28.86 24.79
CA VAL A 355 -34.25 -28.23 25.81
C VAL A 355 -35.72 -28.25 25.37
N TRP A 356 -36.01 -27.91 24.11
CA TRP A 356 -37.37 -27.95 23.56
C TRP A 356 -37.99 -29.36 23.61
N LYS A 357 -37.18 -30.41 23.37
CA LYS A 357 -37.65 -31.80 23.38
C LYS A 357 -37.89 -32.38 24.76
N HIS A 358 -37.03 -32.03 25.73
CA HIS A 358 -36.97 -32.73 27.01
C HIS A 358 -37.51 -31.91 28.19
N SER A 359 -37.62 -30.58 28.06
CA SER A 359 -38.16 -29.75 29.14
C SER A 359 -39.68 -29.92 29.29
N GLY A 360 -40.14 -29.95 30.54
CA GLY A 360 -41.57 -29.99 30.84
C GLY A 360 -42.24 -28.62 30.71
N HIS A 361 -41.45 -27.55 30.93
CA HIS A 361 -41.96 -26.19 31.10
C HIS A 361 -41.36 -25.15 30.14
N TYR A 362 -40.16 -25.40 29.58
CA TYR A 362 -39.48 -24.49 28.64
C TYR A 362 -39.79 -24.79 27.15
N ASN A 363 -40.70 -25.72 26.88
CA ASN A 363 -41.17 -26.10 25.53
C ASN A 363 -42.28 -25.17 24.99
N ALA A 364 -42.31 -23.92 25.48
CA ALA A 364 -43.31 -22.93 25.17
C ALA A 364 -42.80 -21.93 24.11
N PRO A 365 -43.60 -21.63 23.06
CA PRO A 365 -43.25 -20.68 22.00
C PRO A 365 -42.65 -19.35 22.46
N GLY A 366 -43.28 -18.69 23.45
CA GLY A 366 -42.86 -17.37 23.91
C GLY A 366 -41.45 -17.35 24.52
N ARG A 367 -41.03 -18.44 25.17
CA ARG A 367 -39.72 -18.54 25.83
C ARG A 367 -38.57 -18.60 24.83
N VAL A 368 -38.70 -19.46 23.82
CA VAL A 368 -37.69 -19.56 22.75
C VAL A 368 -37.60 -18.27 21.94
N VAL A 369 -38.72 -17.56 21.75
CA VAL A 369 -38.70 -16.24 21.07
C VAL A 369 -37.90 -15.22 21.86
N VAL A 370 -38.06 -15.17 23.18
CA VAL A 370 -37.26 -14.30 24.08
C VAL A 370 -35.79 -14.68 23.99
N LEU A 371 -35.44 -15.95 24.19
CA LEU A 371 -34.06 -16.42 24.15
C LEU A 371 -33.36 -16.09 22.83
N VAL A 372 -34.02 -16.33 21.70
CA VAL A 372 -33.42 -16.05 20.38
C VAL A 372 -33.28 -14.55 20.14
N ARG A 373 -34.19 -13.70 20.64
CA ARG A 373 -34.04 -12.24 20.61
C ARG A 373 -32.84 -11.78 21.44
N GLU A 374 -32.65 -12.37 22.62
CA GLU A 374 -31.49 -12.05 23.47
C GLU A 374 -30.17 -12.50 22.83
N ILE A 375 -30.14 -13.67 22.18
CA ILE A 375 -28.97 -14.10 21.38
C ILE A 375 -28.70 -13.12 20.24
N CYS A 376 -29.74 -12.62 19.55
CA CYS A 376 -29.59 -11.59 18.52
C CYS A 376 -29.03 -10.28 19.10
N ASN A 377 -29.47 -9.86 20.30
CA ASN A 377 -28.99 -8.64 20.95
C ASN A 377 -27.50 -8.74 21.29
N ASP A 378 -27.08 -9.88 21.84
CA ASP A 378 -25.68 -10.13 22.18
C ASP A 378 -24.81 -10.18 20.91
N LEU A 379 -25.31 -10.81 19.84
CA LEU A 379 -24.64 -10.80 18.54
C LEU A 379 -24.49 -9.38 17.96
N ILE A 380 -25.48 -8.50 18.14
CA ILE A 380 -25.39 -7.08 17.75
C ILE A 380 -24.33 -6.38 18.60
N ALA A 381 -24.30 -6.61 19.92
CA ALA A 381 -23.30 -6.01 20.82
C ALA A 381 -21.87 -6.43 20.43
N GLN A 382 -21.65 -7.72 20.19
CA GLN A 382 -20.38 -8.25 19.69
C GLN A 382 -20.00 -7.68 18.32
N SER A 383 -20.98 -7.53 17.42
CA SER A 383 -20.76 -6.93 16.11
C SER A 383 -20.35 -5.46 16.22
N ARG A 384 -20.97 -4.69 17.11
CA ARG A 384 -20.61 -3.29 17.40
C ARG A 384 -19.20 -3.20 17.99
N ALA A 385 -18.85 -4.09 18.92
CA ALA A 385 -17.52 -4.14 19.53
C ALA A 385 -16.40 -4.57 18.55
N PHE A 386 -16.72 -5.44 17.57
CA PHE A 386 -15.78 -5.88 16.55
C PHE A 386 -15.55 -4.82 15.46
N VAL A 387 -16.61 -4.13 15.03
CA VAL A 387 -16.54 -3.14 13.95
C VAL A 387 -16.04 -1.78 14.44
N GLN A 388 -16.45 -1.36 15.65
CA GLN A 388 -16.16 -0.07 16.29
C GLN A 388 -16.42 1.13 15.38
N ALA A 389 -17.60 1.75 15.51
CA ALA A 389 -18.08 2.82 14.61
C ALA A 389 -17.08 3.98 14.40
N GLU A 390 -16.35 4.37 15.44
CA GLU A 390 -15.34 5.44 15.41
C GLU A 390 -14.08 5.05 14.61
N GLU A 391 -13.75 3.76 14.56
CA GLU A 391 -12.57 3.26 13.83
C GLU A 391 -12.86 2.98 12.36
N ILE A 392 -14.12 2.72 11.96
CA ILE A 392 -14.48 2.38 10.55
C ILE A 392 -13.91 3.39 9.55
N PHE A 393 -13.96 4.68 9.89
CA PHE A 393 -13.52 5.76 9.02
C PHE A 393 -12.03 6.12 9.18
N ASN A 394 -11.40 5.69 10.27
CA ASN A 394 -9.97 5.90 10.54
C ASN A 394 -9.10 4.76 10.01
N VAL A 395 -9.69 3.58 9.83
CA VAL A 395 -9.06 2.38 9.26
C VAL A 395 -9.06 2.47 7.72
N GLU A 396 -8.10 1.81 7.08
CA GLU A 396 -8.07 1.74 5.62
C GLU A 396 -9.40 1.15 5.07
N PRO A 397 -10.02 1.79 4.05
CA PRO A 397 -11.29 1.33 3.48
C PRO A 397 -11.39 -0.18 3.14
N PRO A 398 -10.37 -0.87 2.61
CA PRO A 398 -10.46 -2.32 2.37
C PRO A 398 -10.60 -3.15 3.66
N GLU A 399 -9.97 -2.74 4.76
CA GLU A 399 -10.10 -3.44 6.05
C GLU A 399 -11.49 -3.22 6.66
N ALA A 400 -12.02 -2.00 6.58
CA ALA A 400 -13.39 -1.69 7.00
C ALA A 400 -14.44 -2.53 6.23
N VAL A 401 -14.28 -2.64 4.91
CA VAL A 401 -15.11 -3.52 4.06
C VAL A 401 -15.01 -4.98 4.50
N ALA A 402 -13.81 -5.49 4.77
CA ALA A 402 -13.61 -6.87 5.21
C ALA A 402 -14.25 -7.15 6.58
N LYS A 403 -14.14 -6.21 7.54
CA LYS A 403 -14.80 -6.30 8.86
C LYS A 403 -16.32 -6.34 8.70
N LEU A 404 -16.92 -5.42 7.94
CA LEU A 404 -18.37 -5.37 7.69
C LEU A 404 -18.89 -6.62 6.96
N GLN A 405 -18.16 -7.12 5.95
CA GLN A 405 -18.52 -8.38 5.28
C GLN A 405 -18.46 -9.58 6.23
N THR A 406 -17.51 -9.58 7.16
CA THR A 406 -17.41 -10.62 8.19
C THR A 406 -18.60 -10.56 9.14
N THR A 407 -18.98 -9.36 9.60
CA THR A 407 -20.20 -9.13 10.41
C THR A 407 -21.46 -9.66 9.73
N LEU A 408 -21.70 -9.26 8.48
CA LEU A 408 -22.84 -9.74 7.69
C LEU A 408 -22.82 -11.27 7.54
N ARG A 409 -21.64 -11.87 7.32
CA ARG A 409 -21.49 -13.33 7.19
C ARG A 409 -21.80 -14.06 8.50
N VAL A 410 -21.27 -13.59 9.63
CA VAL A 410 -21.49 -14.19 10.95
C VAL A 410 -22.98 -14.12 11.32
N CYS A 411 -23.60 -12.94 11.19
CA CYS A 411 -25.02 -12.77 11.45
C CYS A 411 -25.91 -13.56 10.47
N GLY A 412 -25.54 -13.63 9.20
CA GLY A 412 -26.20 -14.49 8.20
C GLY A 412 -26.11 -15.97 8.57
N ALA A 413 -24.94 -16.45 9.01
CA ALA A 413 -24.73 -17.83 9.43
C ALA A 413 -25.63 -18.23 10.61
N PHE A 414 -25.83 -17.33 11.58
CA PHE A 414 -26.77 -17.53 12.67
C PHE A 414 -28.21 -17.75 12.16
N LYS A 415 -28.70 -16.87 11.26
CA LYS A 415 -30.04 -17.00 10.67
C LYS A 415 -30.17 -18.31 9.88
N SER A 416 -29.17 -18.66 9.07
CA SER A 416 -29.13 -19.93 8.33
C SER A 416 -29.23 -21.13 9.27
N GLN A 417 -28.50 -21.10 10.39
CA GLN A 417 -28.52 -22.18 11.37
C GLN A 417 -29.87 -22.27 12.08
N TYR A 418 -30.47 -21.14 12.47
CA TYR A 418 -31.83 -21.11 13.01
C TYR A 418 -32.84 -21.75 12.04
N PHE A 419 -32.84 -21.39 10.76
CA PHE A 419 -33.76 -21.96 9.78
C PHE A 419 -33.54 -23.46 9.56
N ALA A 420 -32.29 -23.92 9.57
CA ALA A 420 -31.97 -25.34 9.51
C ALA A 420 -32.57 -26.11 10.70
N TYR A 421 -32.42 -25.59 11.93
CA TYR A 421 -32.99 -26.21 13.12
C TYR A 421 -34.51 -26.09 13.19
N LYS A 422 -35.10 -24.99 12.72
CA LYS A 422 -36.55 -24.86 12.55
C LYS A 422 -37.11 -25.97 11.67
N SER A 423 -36.46 -26.24 10.52
CA SER A 423 -36.84 -27.35 9.65
C SER A 423 -36.70 -28.71 10.34
N ARG A 424 -35.62 -28.92 11.11
CA ARG A 424 -35.43 -30.16 11.89
C ARG A 424 -36.50 -30.36 12.95
N THR A 425 -36.95 -29.29 13.63
CA THR A 425 -38.03 -29.40 14.63
C THR A 425 -39.35 -29.84 14.02
N ALA A 426 -39.62 -29.44 12.76
CA ALA A 426 -40.81 -29.87 12.03
C ALA A 426 -40.80 -31.37 11.73
N THR A 427 -39.62 -31.96 11.50
CA THR A 427 -39.44 -33.39 11.24
C THR A 427 -39.36 -34.21 12.52
N GLU A 428 -38.56 -33.78 13.50
CA GLU A 428 -38.23 -34.54 14.70
C GLU A 428 -39.30 -34.41 15.82
N THR A 429 -40.10 -33.33 15.81
CA THR A 429 -41.16 -33.05 16.80
C THR A 429 -42.45 -32.54 16.13
N PRO A 430 -43.17 -33.37 15.37
CA PRO A 430 -44.35 -32.94 14.61
C PRO A 430 -45.53 -32.51 15.51
N LYS A 431 -45.56 -32.94 16.78
CA LYS A 431 -46.60 -32.54 17.75
C LYS A 431 -46.43 -31.12 18.29
N ASN A 432 -45.20 -30.60 18.36
CA ASN A 432 -44.91 -29.24 18.83
C ASN A 432 -43.73 -28.62 18.06
N PRO A 433 -43.92 -28.27 16.78
CA PRO A 433 -42.87 -27.65 15.98
C PRO A 433 -42.75 -26.14 16.26
N TRP A 434 -41.62 -25.54 15.90
CA TRP A 434 -41.41 -24.09 16.04
C TRP A 434 -42.29 -23.27 15.09
N ARG A 435 -43.47 -22.87 15.57
CA ARG A 435 -44.46 -22.05 14.83
C ARG A 435 -44.48 -20.62 15.34
N PHE A 436 -43.41 -19.87 15.08
CA PHE A 436 -43.30 -18.44 15.46
C PHE A 436 -43.26 -17.55 14.21
N GLN A 437 -43.71 -16.30 14.34
CA GLN A 437 -43.58 -15.27 13.30
C GLN A 437 -42.11 -14.84 13.22
N ASN A 438 -41.42 -15.22 12.14
CA ASN A 438 -39.99 -14.95 11.96
C ASN A 438 -39.67 -13.45 11.91
N ALA A 439 -40.58 -12.63 11.37
CA ALA A 439 -40.35 -11.18 11.22
C ALA A 439 -40.15 -10.48 12.58
N ALA A 440 -40.95 -10.84 13.58
CA ALA A 440 -40.84 -10.27 14.92
C ALA A 440 -39.62 -10.80 15.70
N LEU A 441 -39.04 -11.93 15.30
CA LEU A 441 -37.87 -12.53 15.93
C LEU A 441 -36.59 -11.77 15.56
N PHE A 442 -36.45 -11.44 14.28
CA PHE A 442 -35.24 -10.84 13.72
C PHE A 442 -35.34 -9.34 13.46
N ALA A 443 -36.47 -8.68 13.72
CA ALA A 443 -36.69 -7.27 13.38
C ALA A 443 -35.50 -6.34 13.70
N ARG A 444 -34.92 -6.45 14.90
CA ARG A 444 -33.75 -5.64 15.31
C ARG A 444 -32.46 -6.07 14.60
N LEU A 445 -32.23 -7.38 14.46
CA LEU A 445 -31.06 -7.91 13.74
C LEU A 445 -31.12 -7.55 12.25
N ASP A 446 -32.30 -7.61 11.64
CA ASP A 446 -32.51 -7.29 10.24
C ASP A 446 -32.29 -5.79 9.99
N ALA A 447 -32.80 -4.93 10.87
CA ALA A 447 -32.51 -3.50 10.79
C ALA A 447 -31.02 -3.19 11.01
N PHE A 448 -30.32 -3.92 11.89
CA PHE A 448 -28.86 -3.82 12.04
C PHE A 448 -28.09 -4.30 10.79
N LEU A 449 -28.55 -5.40 10.16
CA LEU A 449 -27.97 -5.91 8.92
C LEU A 449 -28.14 -4.93 7.76
N GLU A 450 -29.31 -4.32 7.61
CA GLU A 450 -29.55 -3.25 6.63
C GLU A 450 -28.62 -2.06 6.88
N ARG A 451 -28.47 -1.64 8.15
CA ARG A 451 -27.52 -0.58 8.52
C ARG A 451 -26.08 -0.94 8.16
N CYS A 452 -25.66 -2.18 8.40
CA CYS A 452 -24.34 -2.67 8.00
C CYS A 452 -24.18 -2.72 6.48
N HIS A 453 -25.25 -3.04 5.72
CA HIS A 453 -25.24 -2.98 4.26
C HIS A 453 -25.09 -1.54 3.76
N ASP A 454 -25.82 -0.59 4.34
CA ASP A 454 -25.72 0.83 4.01
C ASP A 454 -24.29 1.37 4.25
N ILE A 455 -23.67 1.02 5.40
CA ILE A 455 -22.28 1.42 5.72
C ILE A 455 -21.27 0.67 4.83
N LEU A 456 -21.54 -0.58 4.48
CA LEU A 456 -20.70 -1.33 3.54
C LEU A 456 -20.72 -0.69 2.15
N ASP A 457 -21.88 -0.25 1.69
CA ASP A 457 -22.01 0.46 0.41
C ASP A 457 -21.34 1.84 0.48
N LEU A 458 -21.47 2.56 1.60
CA LEU A 458 -20.71 3.79 1.86
C LEU A 458 -19.19 3.57 1.74
N THR A 459 -18.64 2.62 2.49
CA THR A 459 -17.18 2.35 2.50
C THR A 459 -16.67 1.87 1.13
N ARG A 460 -17.44 1.06 0.41
CA ARG A 460 -17.16 0.71 -0.99
C ARG A 460 -17.17 1.93 -1.90
N THR A 461 -18.11 2.85 -1.70
CA THR A 461 -18.17 4.06 -2.52
C THR A 461 -16.97 4.97 -2.29
N VAL A 462 -16.52 5.10 -1.04
CA VAL A 462 -15.28 5.80 -0.66
C VAL A 462 -14.06 5.15 -1.30
N LEU A 463 -13.92 3.83 -1.22
CA LEU A 463 -12.81 3.11 -1.86
C LEU A 463 -12.75 3.35 -3.38
N GLN A 464 -13.89 3.32 -4.05
CA GLN A 464 -13.96 3.55 -5.49
C GLN A 464 -13.63 5.01 -5.85
N PHE A 465 -14.13 5.99 -5.11
CA PHE A 465 -13.88 7.41 -5.37
C PHE A 465 -12.47 7.85 -4.98
N ASN A 466 -11.82 7.21 -4.01
CA ASN A 466 -10.41 7.44 -3.67
C ASN A 466 -9.47 7.12 -4.84
N LYS A 467 -9.87 6.26 -5.78
CA LYS A 467 -9.08 6.03 -7.00
C LYS A 467 -8.95 7.30 -7.85
N LEU A 468 -9.92 8.23 -7.78
CA LEU A 468 -9.95 9.47 -8.57
C LEU A 468 -8.80 10.42 -8.22
N GLU A 469 -8.17 10.29 -7.05
CA GLU A 469 -7.06 11.15 -6.62
C GLU A 469 -5.91 11.16 -7.65
N ARG A 470 -5.64 10.02 -8.29
CA ARG A 470 -4.52 9.82 -9.21
C ARG A 470 -4.94 9.78 -10.68
N VAL A 471 -6.23 10.01 -10.97
CA VAL A 471 -6.73 9.91 -12.34
C VAL A 471 -6.40 11.19 -13.09
N GLU A 472 -5.58 11.04 -14.14
CA GLU A 472 -5.29 12.11 -15.09
C GLU A 472 -5.89 11.76 -16.45
N VAL A 473 -6.75 12.65 -16.93
CA VAL A 473 -7.35 12.51 -18.26
C VAL A 473 -6.38 13.12 -19.29
N GLY A 474 -5.87 12.27 -20.18
CA GLY A 474 -5.06 12.72 -21.32
C GLY A 474 -5.90 13.34 -22.44
N GLY A 475 -5.24 13.97 -23.42
CA GLY A 475 -5.90 14.53 -24.61
C GLY A 475 -5.82 16.06 -24.69
N THR A 476 -6.44 16.63 -25.72
CA THR A 476 -6.40 18.09 -25.96
C THR A 476 -7.22 18.87 -24.94
N ARG A 477 -8.31 18.27 -24.44
CA ARG A 477 -9.12 18.78 -23.33
C ARG A 477 -8.73 18.21 -21.97
N GLY A 478 -7.67 17.40 -21.92
CA GLY A 478 -7.29 16.61 -20.73
C GLY A 478 -7.06 17.44 -19.47
N LYS A 479 -6.42 18.61 -19.57
CA LYS A 479 -6.16 19.50 -18.41
C LYS A 479 -7.45 20.01 -17.78
N THR A 480 -8.44 20.42 -18.59
CA THR A 480 -9.73 20.90 -18.10
C THR A 480 -10.55 19.76 -17.50
N LEU A 481 -10.55 18.60 -18.16
CA LEU A 481 -11.26 17.41 -17.66
C LEU A 481 -10.64 16.90 -16.35
N THR A 482 -9.31 16.87 -16.24
CA THR A 482 -8.60 16.49 -15.02
C THR A 482 -8.90 17.44 -13.86
N ALA A 483 -8.93 18.76 -14.12
CA ALA A 483 -9.35 19.73 -13.11
C ALA A 483 -10.80 19.51 -12.64
N SER A 484 -11.71 19.17 -13.56
CA SER A 484 -13.08 18.81 -13.21
C SER A 484 -13.17 17.51 -12.39
N VAL A 485 -12.33 16.51 -12.67
CA VAL A 485 -12.22 15.27 -11.86
C VAL A 485 -11.71 15.58 -10.46
N GLN A 486 -10.67 16.42 -10.34
CA GLN A 486 -10.16 16.88 -9.05
C GLN A 486 -11.22 17.63 -8.24
N GLN A 487 -12.04 18.46 -8.90
CA GLN A 487 -13.17 19.12 -8.24
C GLN A 487 -14.22 18.12 -7.76
N ILE A 488 -14.59 17.12 -8.58
CA ILE A 488 -15.51 16.05 -8.17
C ILE A 488 -14.97 15.29 -6.96
N PHE A 489 -13.66 15.02 -6.94
CA PHE A 489 -13.01 14.35 -5.81
C PHE A 489 -13.01 15.22 -4.55
N ALA A 490 -12.76 16.52 -4.67
CA ALA A 490 -12.86 17.46 -3.55
C ALA A 490 -14.30 17.57 -3.00
N ASP A 491 -15.30 17.64 -3.89
CA ASP A 491 -16.71 17.66 -3.50
C ASP A 491 -17.10 16.35 -2.78
N PHE A 492 -16.57 15.20 -3.23
CA PHE A 492 -16.75 13.91 -2.57
C PHE A 492 -16.09 13.85 -1.20
N GLN A 493 -14.85 14.33 -1.08
CA GLN A 493 -14.14 14.41 0.20
C GLN A 493 -14.91 15.26 1.21
N ALA A 494 -15.43 16.42 0.80
CA ALA A 494 -16.25 17.27 1.65
C ALA A 494 -17.54 16.55 2.12
N ALA A 495 -18.19 15.78 1.25
CA ALA A 495 -19.35 14.97 1.61
C ALA A 495 -19.00 13.83 2.58
N ALA A 496 -17.84 13.18 2.38
CA ALA A 496 -17.34 12.13 3.27
C ALA A 496 -16.91 12.68 4.64
N GLU A 497 -16.25 13.84 4.69
CA GLU A 497 -15.88 14.52 5.94
C GLU A 497 -17.11 14.94 6.75
N LYS A 498 -18.16 15.44 6.09
CA LYS A 498 -19.45 15.73 6.76
C LYS A 498 -20.03 14.46 7.41
N PHE A 499 -19.90 13.31 6.74
CA PHE A 499 -20.36 12.03 7.28
C PHE A 499 -19.44 11.51 8.40
N HIS A 500 -18.15 11.81 8.35
CA HIS A 500 -17.20 11.46 9.41
C HIS A 500 -17.39 12.29 10.68
N ALA A 501 -17.82 13.55 10.54
CA ALA A 501 -18.04 14.48 11.65
C ALA A 501 -19.37 14.24 12.41
N LEU A 502 -20.07 13.14 12.17
CA LEU A 502 -21.31 12.81 12.87
C LEU A 502 -21.01 12.41 14.32
N GLU A 503 -21.70 13.04 15.28
CA GLU A 503 -21.46 12.86 16.73
C GLU A 503 -22.17 11.65 17.33
N TYR A 504 -22.98 10.93 16.55
CA TYR A 504 -23.75 9.76 17.01
C TYR A 504 -23.19 8.45 16.45
N ASP A 505 -23.44 7.33 17.15
CA ASP A 505 -23.04 6.01 16.68
C ASP A 505 -23.86 5.58 15.45
N ILE A 506 -23.18 5.51 14.30
CA ILE A 506 -23.76 5.10 13.01
C ILE A 506 -24.29 3.66 12.98
N LEU A 507 -23.77 2.77 13.86
CA LEU A 507 -24.21 1.39 13.99
C LEU A 507 -25.45 1.24 14.88
N ASP A 508 -25.91 2.32 15.52
CA ASP A 508 -27.12 2.28 16.33
C ASP A 508 -28.39 2.38 15.48
N VAL A 509 -29.21 1.33 15.55
CA VAL A 509 -30.46 1.19 14.80
C VAL A 509 -31.56 2.08 15.38
N GLU A 510 -31.46 2.52 16.63
CA GLU A 510 -32.47 3.38 17.24
C GLU A 510 -32.36 4.84 16.75
N VAL A 511 -31.18 5.21 16.24
CA VAL A 511 -30.93 6.54 15.68
C VAL A 511 -31.41 6.59 14.23
N LYS A 512 -32.58 7.21 14.04
CA LYS A 512 -33.20 7.41 12.72
C LYS A 512 -32.54 8.52 11.88
N GLN A 513 -31.76 9.40 12.51
CA GLN A 513 -31.09 10.51 11.83
C GLN A 513 -30.11 10.03 10.74
N PHE A 514 -29.50 8.85 10.94
CA PHE A 514 -28.63 8.22 9.95
C PHE A 514 -29.29 8.04 8.59
N ASP A 515 -30.57 7.66 8.55
CA ASP A 515 -31.24 7.35 7.28
C ASP A 515 -31.36 8.62 6.42
N ASP A 516 -31.58 9.78 7.06
CA ASP A 516 -31.63 11.09 6.40
C ASP A 516 -30.24 11.54 5.92
N ASP A 517 -29.21 11.43 6.78
CA ASP A 517 -27.83 11.79 6.43
C ASP A 517 -27.27 10.88 5.32
N PHE A 518 -27.57 9.58 5.39
CA PHE A 518 -27.17 8.61 4.37
C PHE A 518 -27.92 8.82 3.05
N TYR A 519 -29.20 9.24 3.10
CA TYR A 519 -29.93 9.63 1.90
C TYR A 519 -29.32 10.89 1.26
N GLU A 520 -28.95 11.90 2.05
CA GLU A 520 -28.27 13.09 1.55
C GLU A 520 -26.93 12.73 0.89
N PHE A 521 -26.12 11.90 1.55
CA PHE A 521 -24.88 11.38 0.99
C PHE A 521 -25.13 10.65 -0.34
N ARG A 522 -26.06 9.69 -0.40
CA ARG A 522 -26.41 8.98 -1.64
C ARG A 522 -26.87 9.92 -2.75
N ARG A 523 -27.59 10.99 -2.42
CA ARG A 523 -28.01 12.01 -3.39
C ARG A 523 -26.79 12.76 -3.97
N THR A 524 -25.84 13.15 -3.13
CA THR A 524 -24.60 13.80 -3.59
C THR A 524 -23.77 12.86 -4.46
N VAL A 525 -23.57 11.60 -4.05
CA VAL A 525 -22.82 10.60 -4.83
C VAL A 525 -23.44 10.37 -6.21
N LYS A 526 -24.78 10.27 -6.29
CA LYS A 526 -25.48 10.14 -7.59
C LYS A 526 -25.29 11.35 -8.50
N GLU A 527 -25.18 12.56 -7.93
CA GLU A 527 -24.91 13.78 -8.70
C GLU A 527 -23.47 13.77 -9.23
N LEU A 528 -22.50 13.39 -8.39
CA LEU A 528 -21.09 13.27 -8.75
C LEU A 528 -20.87 12.17 -9.80
N GLU A 529 -21.56 11.03 -9.71
CA GLU A 529 -21.53 9.98 -10.73
C GLU A 529 -21.99 10.47 -12.10
N ARG A 530 -23.05 11.28 -12.17
CA ARG A 530 -23.53 11.86 -13.44
C ARG A 530 -22.54 12.85 -14.02
N ARG A 531 -21.92 13.68 -13.17
CA ARG A 531 -20.83 14.58 -13.58
C ARG A 531 -19.64 13.79 -14.12
N LEU A 532 -19.26 12.71 -13.44
CA LEU A 532 -18.17 11.82 -13.87
C LEU A 532 -18.50 11.13 -15.19
N GLY A 533 -19.72 10.60 -15.36
CA GLY A 533 -20.20 10.03 -16.62
C GLY A 533 -20.11 11.03 -17.77
N SER A 534 -20.50 12.29 -17.55
CA SER A 534 -20.36 13.36 -18.55
C SER A 534 -18.90 13.65 -18.92
N ILE A 535 -17.98 13.65 -17.94
CA ILE A 535 -16.53 13.81 -18.18
C ILE A 535 -15.99 12.64 -19.01
N ILE A 536 -16.36 11.41 -18.69
CA ILE A 536 -15.91 10.21 -19.41
C ILE A 536 -16.42 10.26 -20.85
N ILE A 537 -17.68 10.65 -21.07
CA ILE A 537 -18.24 10.83 -22.43
C ILE A 537 -17.46 11.91 -23.20
N GLN A 538 -17.20 13.07 -22.60
CA GLN A 538 -16.43 14.13 -23.25
C GLN A 538 -14.99 13.72 -23.54
N GLY A 539 -14.35 12.98 -22.63
CA GLY A 539 -13.03 12.41 -22.83
C GLY A 539 -13.00 11.40 -23.96
N PHE A 540 -14.03 10.54 -24.05
CA PHE A 540 -14.17 9.57 -25.12
C PHE A 540 -14.32 10.25 -26.48
N GLU A 541 -15.07 11.35 -26.57
CA GLU A 541 -15.21 12.14 -27.80
C GLU A 541 -13.91 12.85 -28.22
N ASP A 542 -12.97 13.07 -27.29
CA ASP A 542 -11.62 13.62 -27.59
C ASP A 542 -10.63 12.54 -28.06
N CYS A 543 -10.97 11.24 -27.90
CA CYS A 543 -10.09 10.14 -28.23
C CYS A 543 -10.04 9.89 -29.74
N ALA A 544 -8.88 10.15 -30.35
CA ALA A 544 -8.68 9.94 -31.79
C ALA A 544 -8.44 8.46 -32.17
N THR A 545 -8.09 7.60 -31.23
CA THR A 545 -7.76 6.17 -31.49
C THR A 545 -8.40 5.26 -30.47
N VAL A 546 -8.68 4.02 -30.88
CA VAL A 546 -9.23 2.96 -30.01
C VAL A 546 -8.32 2.71 -28.78
N ALA A 547 -6.99 2.79 -28.96
CA ALA A 547 -6.04 2.64 -27.86
C ALA A 547 -6.13 3.77 -26.81
N MET A 548 -6.36 5.02 -27.23
CA MET A 548 -6.56 6.15 -26.31
C MET A 548 -7.89 6.00 -25.57
N ALA A 549 -8.95 5.56 -26.24
CA ALA A 549 -10.24 5.29 -25.60
C ALA A 549 -10.12 4.20 -24.52
N PHE A 550 -9.40 3.10 -24.80
CA PHE A 550 -9.13 2.09 -23.77
C PHE A 550 -8.27 2.62 -22.62
N LYS A 551 -7.25 3.44 -22.90
CA LYS A 551 -6.45 4.07 -21.82
C LYS A 551 -7.31 4.97 -20.93
N LEU A 552 -8.29 5.68 -21.50
CA LEU A 552 -9.27 6.45 -20.74
C LEU A 552 -10.12 5.54 -19.86
N PHE A 553 -10.67 4.45 -20.40
CA PHE A 553 -11.47 3.49 -19.62
C PHE A 553 -10.66 2.84 -18.49
N ASP A 554 -9.44 2.40 -18.78
CA ASP A 554 -8.52 1.83 -17.79
C ASP A 554 -8.24 2.84 -16.64
N SER A 555 -8.21 4.15 -16.92
CA SER A 555 -8.02 5.17 -15.89
C SER A 555 -9.19 5.31 -14.91
N PHE A 556 -10.39 4.84 -15.27
CA PHE A 556 -11.59 4.85 -14.42
C PHE A 556 -12.01 3.44 -13.97
N GLU A 557 -11.08 2.48 -13.98
CA GLU A 557 -11.36 1.08 -13.64
C GLU A 557 -12.03 0.91 -12.26
N GLY A 558 -13.15 0.18 -12.23
CA GLY A 558 -13.99 -0.05 -11.06
C GLY A 558 -15.01 1.06 -10.75
N LEU A 559 -14.95 2.21 -11.44
CA LEU A 559 -16.02 3.21 -11.45
C LEU A 559 -16.98 3.02 -12.63
N LEU A 560 -16.49 2.44 -13.73
CA LEU A 560 -17.28 2.12 -14.93
C LEU A 560 -18.39 1.09 -14.67
N GLU A 561 -18.25 0.26 -13.64
CA GLU A 561 -19.24 -0.76 -13.25
C GLU A 561 -20.47 -0.19 -12.54
N ARG A 562 -20.46 1.11 -12.18
CA ARG A 562 -21.61 1.75 -11.55
C ARG A 562 -22.74 1.91 -12.55
N GLU A 563 -23.96 1.58 -12.13
CA GLU A 563 -25.15 1.51 -13.00
C GLU A 563 -25.39 2.80 -13.80
N ILE A 564 -25.23 3.98 -13.20
CA ILE A 564 -25.44 5.27 -13.87
C ILE A 564 -24.41 5.47 -15.00
N ILE A 565 -23.15 5.22 -14.70
CA ILE A 565 -22.04 5.42 -15.65
C ILE A 565 -22.10 4.36 -16.75
N MET A 566 -22.43 3.12 -16.41
CA MET A 566 -22.58 2.02 -17.37
C MET A 566 -23.70 2.28 -18.39
N ALA A 567 -24.86 2.79 -17.93
CA ALA A 567 -25.97 3.13 -18.82
C ALA A 567 -25.60 4.26 -19.81
N ASP A 568 -24.79 5.21 -19.37
CA ASP A 568 -24.28 6.31 -20.20
C ASP A 568 -23.18 5.83 -21.19
N LEU A 569 -22.37 4.85 -20.77
CA LEU A 569 -21.26 4.29 -21.56
C LEU A 569 -21.70 3.32 -22.63
N GLU A 570 -22.82 2.59 -22.47
CA GLU A 570 -23.27 1.55 -23.41
C GLU A 570 -23.27 2.04 -24.87
N LYS A 571 -23.77 3.26 -25.11
CA LYS A 571 -23.79 3.88 -26.45
C LYS A 571 -22.37 4.16 -26.99
N LYS A 572 -21.45 4.56 -26.11
CA LYS A 572 -20.06 4.86 -26.47
C LYS A 572 -19.23 3.59 -26.63
N GLU A 573 -19.52 2.51 -25.91
CA GLU A 573 -18.92 1.19 -26.12
C GLU A 573 -19.27 0.63 -27.50
N VAL A 574 -20.52 0.79 -27.95
CA VAL A 574 -20.91 0.45 -29.34
C VAL A 574 -20.16 1.30 -30.37
N GLU A 575 -19.99 2.60 -30.11
CA GLU A 575 -19.18 3.49 -30.96
C GLU A 575 -17.70 3.05 -31.01
N LEU A 576 -17.14 2.63 -29.88
CA LEU A 576 -15.77 2.09 -29.79
C LEU A 576 -15.60 0.84 -30.63
N VAL A 577 -16.55 -0.10 -30.56
CA VAL A 577 -16.55 -1.32 -31.37
C VAL A 577 -16.60 -0.96 -32.86
N ARG A 578 -17.42 0.00 -33.27
CA ARG A 578 -17.47 0.48 -34.66
C ARG A 578 -16.16 1.11 -35.12
N ASN A 579 -15.52 1.92 -34.28
CA ASN A 579 -14.23 2.52 -34.57
C ASN A 579 -13.14 1.45 -34.72
N PHE A 580 -13.17 0.40 -33.90
CA PHE A 580 -12.30 -0.76 -34.08
C PHE A 580 -12.60 -1.52 -35.37
N GLY A 581 -13.87 -1.69 -35.74
CA GLY A 581 -14.25 -2.25 -37.04
C GLY A 581 -13.65 -1.46 -38.22
N ALA A 582 -13.66 -0.13 -38.14
CA ALA A 582 -13.01 0.74 -39.13
C ALA A 582 -11.47 0.56 -39.16
N ASP A 583 -10.84 0.40 -38.00
CA ASP A 583 -9.40 0.10 -37.89
C ASP A 583 -9.05 -1.26 -38.51
N VAL A 584 -9.86 -2.31 -38.27
CA VAL A 584 -9.69 -3.63 -38.90
C VAL A 584 -9.81 -3.52 -40.42
N ALA A 585 -10.82 -2.79 -40.92
CA ALA A 585 -10.98 -2.56 -42.36
C ALA A 585 -9.78 -1.78 -42.95
N GLN A 586 -9.24 -0.80 -42.22
CA GLN A 586 -8.03 -0.08 -42.63
C GLN A 586 -6.82 -1.01 -42.73
N VAL A 587 -6.63 -1.89 -41.74
CA VAL A 587 -5.53 -2.88 -41.76
C VAL A 587 -5.71 -3.87 -42.91
N SER A 588 -6.93 -4.34 -43.19
CA SER A 588 -7.22 -5.16 -44.37
C SER A 588 -6.81 -4.45 -45.66
N LYS A 589 -7.17 -3.18 -45.82
CA LYS A 589 -6.80 -2.37 -47.00
C LYS A 589 -5.28 -2.17 -47.13
N ILE A 590 -4.58 -1.96 -46.01
CA ILE A 590 -3.11 -1.86 -46.01
C ILE A 590 -2.50 -3.19 -46.46
N PHE A 591 -2.99 -4.31 -45.92
CA PHE A 591 -2.53 -5.63 -46.30
C PHE A 591 -2.75 -5.90 -47.79
N GLU A 592 -3.96 -5.70 -48.30
CA GLU A 592 -4.30 -5.92 -49.72
C GLU A 592 -3.47 -5.06 -50.68
N SER A 593 -3.25 -3.78 -50.35
CA SER A 593 -2.52 -2.85 -51.23
C SER A 593 -1.00 -3.08 -51.25
N GLN A 594 -0.43 -3.62 -50.17
CA GLN A 594 1.02 -3.77 -50.02
C GLN A 594 1.49 -5.23 -49.98
N ARG A 595 0.59 -6.21 -50.13
CA ARG A 595 0.89 -7.66 -50.07
C ARG A 595 2.04 -8.07 -50.99
N ASP A 596 2.08 -7.52 -52.20
CA ASP A 596 3.08 -7.86 -53.23
C ASP A 596 4.43 -7.15 -52.99
N LYS A 597 4.41 -6.00 -52.33
CA LYS A 597 5.60 -5.19 -52.00
C LYS A 597 5.46 -4.61 -50.59
N PRO A 598 5.75 -5.42 -49.55
CA PRO A 598 5.58 -4.99 -48.17
C PRO A 598 6.51 -3.83 -47.83
N ALA A 599 6.03 -2.93 -46.98
CA ALA A 599 6.80 -1.77 -46.52
C ALA A 599 7.89 -2.20 -45.52
N ILE A 600 9.05 -2.61 -46.04
CA ILE A 600 10.20 -3.04 -45.24
C ILE A 600 11.14 -1.87 -44.91
N ALA A 601 11.76 -1.92 -43.72
CA ALA A 601 12.73 -0.92 -43.30
C ALA A 601 14.01 -0.93 -44.18
N LYS A 602 14.67 0.21 -44.32
CA LYS A 602 15.98 0.29 -45.00
C LYS A 602 16.96 -0.68 -44.31
N ASN A 603 17.69 -1.47 -45.10
CA ASN A 603 18.59 -2.56 -44.66
C ASN A 603 17.93 -3.84 -44.10
N ALA A 604 16.60 -3.90 -43.96
CA ALA A 604 15.91 -5.14 -43.63
C ALA A 604 15.93 -6.10 -44.82
N PRO A 605 16.08 -7.41 -44.56
CA PRO A 605 16.06 -8.38 -45.63
C PRO A 605 14.58 -8.66 -46.05
N PRO A 606 14.33 -9.04 -47.32
CA PRO A 606 12.98 -9.05 -47.90
C PRO A 606 11.99 -10.01 -47.24
N TYR A 607 12.40 -11.25 -46.90
CA TYR A 607 11.51 -12.28 -46.36
C TYR A 607 11.20 -12.02 -44.88
N ALA A 608 12.21 -11.87 -44.03
CA ALA A 608 11.99 -11.58 -42.62
C ALA A 608 11.39 -10.18 -42.40
N GLY A 609 11.66 -9.23 -43.29
CA GLY A 609 11.01 -7.93 -43.32
C GLY A 609 9.51 -8.04 -43.62
N ALA A 610 9.11 -8.86 -44.60
CA ALA A 610 7.72 -9.12 -44.93
C ALA A 610 6.97 -9.81 -43.77
N VAL A 611 7.58 -10.83 -43.15
CA VAL A 611 7.02 -11.50 -41.96
C VAL A 611 6.85 -10.53 -40.80
N ARG A 612 7.85 -9.70 -40.51
CA ARG A 612 7.75 -8.68 -39.46
C ARG A 612 6.64 -7.66 -39.74
N TRP A 613 6.48 -7.25 -41.00
CA TRP A 613 5.41 -6.33 -41.39
C TRP A 613 4.03 -6.95 -41.14
N VAL A 614 3.81 -8.20 -41.54
CA VAL A 614 2.56 -8.92 -41.30
C VAL A 614 2.29 -9.14 -39.80
N ARG A 615 3.29 -9.55 -39.03
CA ARG A 615 3.15 -9.66 -37.57
C ARG A 615 2.83 -8.33 -36.91
N GLY A 616 3.43 -7.23 -37.37
CA GLY A 616 3.09 -5.89 -36.87
C GLY A 616 1.63 -5.49 -37.17
N LEU A 617 1.09 -5.87 -38.33
CA LEU A 617 -0.32 -5.66 -38.64
C LEU A 617 -1.24 -6.55 -37.78
N ALA A 618 -0.85 -7.80 -37.53
CA ALA A 618 -1.57 -8.71 -36.66
C ALA A 618 -1.59 -8.20 -35.20
N GLU A 619 -0.44 -7.83 -34.64
CA GLU A 619 -0.33 -7.27 -33.29
C GLU A 619 -1.17 -5.99 -33.12
N ARG A 620 -1.21 -5.13 -34.15
CA ARG A 620 -2.03 -3.90 -34.15
C ARG A 620 -3.52 -4.17 -33.97
N ILE A 621 -4.04 -5.25 -34.54
CA ILE A 621 -5.47 -5.61 -34.42
C ILE A 621 -5.75 -6.50 -33.21
N THR A 622 -4.79 -7.30 -32.74
CA THR A 622 -4.98 -8.22 -31.62
C THR A 622 -5.08 -7.50 -30.27
N GLN A 623 -4.23 -6.52 -29.99
CA GLN A 623 -4.25 -5.83 -28.69
C GLN A 623 -5.61 -5.16 -28.37
N PRO A 624 -6.23 -4.40 -29.29
CA PRO A 624 -7.55 -3.83 -29.01
C PRO A 624 -8.65 -4.89 -28.95
N PHE A 625 -8.55 -5.98 -29.73
CA PHE A 625 -9.55 -7.04 -29.73
C PHE A 625 -9.64 -7.77 -28.39
N GLU A 626 -8.51 -8.03 -27.72
CA GLU A 626 -8.49 -8.63 -26.38
C GLU A 626 -9.24 -7.77 -25.36
N LYS A 627 -9.08 -6.44 -25.44
CA LYS A 627 -9.81 -5.50 -24.57
C LYS A 627 -11.30 -5.43 -24.90
N ILE A 628 -11.67 -5.46 -26.19
CA ILE A 628 -13.08 -5.49 -26.61
C ILE A 628 -13.80 -6.73 -26.07
N ARG A 629 -13.11 -7.88 -26.02
CA ARG A 629 -13.67 -9.11 -25.44
C ARG A 629 -13.97 -9.00 -23.94
N GLY A 630 -13.32 -8.08 -23.24
CA GLY A 630 -13.55 -7.78 -21.82
C GLY A 630 -14.68 -6.76 -21.57
N LEU A 631 -15.27 -6.17 -22.61
CA LEU A 631 -16.37 -5.22 -22.47
C LEU A 631 -17.68 -5.89 -22.03
N ASN A 632 -18.70 -5.08 -21.77
CA ASN A 632 -20.00 -5.56 -21.32
C ASN A 632 -20.59 -6.62 -22.26
N LYS A 633 -21.10 -7.72 -21.70
CA LYS A 633 -21.72 -8.83 -22.43
C LYS A 633 -22.83 -8.35 -23.37
N LEU A 634 -23.60 -7.34 -22.96
CA LEU A 634 -24.69 -6.76 -23.75
C LEU A 634 -24.20 -6.12 -25.06
N VAL A 635 -22.99 -5.54 -25.05
CA VAL A 635 -22.38 -4.92 -26.25
C VAL A 635 -21.75 -5.99 -27.15
N ILE A 636 -21.12 -7.01 -26.56
CA ILE A 636 -20.46 -8.09 -27.32
C ILE A 636 -21.48 -8.94 -28.08
N GLU A 637 -22.66 -9.18 -27.52
CA GLU A 637 -23.74 -9.97 -28.13
C GLU A 637 -24.49 -9.23 -29.25
N THR A 638 -24.16 -7.99 -29.54
CA THR A 638 -24.74 -7.26 -30.68
C THR A 638 -24.34 -7.86 -32.01
N ASP A 639 -25.24 -7.82 -32.99
CA ASP A 639 -24.99 -8.30 -34.35
C ASP A 639 -23.76 -7.58 -34.99
N GLU A 640 -23.62 -6.27 -34.75
CA GLU A 640 -22.48 -5.45 -35.22
C GLU A 640 -21.13 -5.98 -34.67
N SER A 641 -21.06 -6.29 -33.37
CA SER A 641 -19.86 -6.83 -32.72
C SER A 641 -19.50 -8.22 -33.25
N CYS A 642 -20.50 -9.07 -33.50
CA CYS A 642 -20.30 -10.39 -34.09
C CYS A 642 -19.74 -10.32 -35.51
N GLU A 643 -20.23 -9.38 -36.34
CA GLU A 643 -19.71 -9.16 -37.69
C GLU A 643 -18.26 -8.67 -37.68
N ILE A 644 -17.92 -7.71 -36.81
CA ILE A 644 -16.56 -7.19 -36.68
C ILE A 644 -15.60 -8.28 -36.17
N THR A 645 -16.06 -9.11 -35.23
CA THR A 645 -15.29 -10.26 -34.75
C THR A 645 -14.98 -11.24 -35.88
N ARG A 646 -15.97 -11.56 -36.73
CA ARG A 646 -15.76 -12.40 -37.91
C ARG A 646 -14.77 -11.79 -38.90
N HIS A 647 -14.86 -10.49 -39.18
CA HIS A 647 -13.91 -9.80 -40.05
C HIS A 647 -12.49 -9.80 -39.47
N TYR A 648 -12.35 -9.59 -38.16
CA TYR A 648 -11.07 -9.69 -37.47
C TYR A 648 -10.46 -11.10 -37.57
N GLU A 649 -11.24 -12.14 -37.27
CA GLU A 649 -10.78 -13.54 -37.35
C GLU A 649 -10.38 -13.92 -38.78
N ALA A 650 -11.17 -13.50 -39.77
CA ALA A 650 -10.86 -13.73 -41.18
C ALA A 650 -9.57 -13.02 -41.61
N LEU A 651 -9.37 -11.76 -41.21
CA LEU A 651 -8.14 -11.01 -41.51
C LEU A 651 -6.92 -11.65 -40.84
N LEU A 652 -7.03 -12.01 -39.56
CA LEU A 652 -5.93 -12.66 -38.83
C LEU A 652 -5.51 -13.98 -39.49
N ALA A 653 -6.48 -14.80 -39.94
CA ALA A 653 -6.21 -16.03 -40.69
C ALA A 653 -5.49 -15.76 -42.02
N GLN A 654 -5.86 -14.70 -42.75
CA GLN A 654 -5.17 -14.29 -43.98
C GLN A 654 -3.72 -13.86 -43.72
N LEU A 655 -3.48 -13.10 -42.65
CA LEU A 655 -2.14 -12.67 -42.24
C LEU A 655 -1.26 -13.87 -41.88
N GLN A 656 -1.77 -14.81 -41.09
CA GLN A 656 -1.05 -16.04 -40.73
C GLN A 656 -0.75 -16.93 -41.94
N THR A 657 -1.70 -17.04 -42.88
CA THR A 657 -1.50 -17.79 -44.12
C THR A 657 -0.36 -17.18 -44.96
N TYR A 658 -0.33 -15.84 -45.10
CA TYR A 658 0.75 -15.16 -45.80
C TYR A 658 2.11 -15.36 -45.15
N GLU A 659 2.19 -15.31 -43.81
CA GLU A 659 3.42 -15.61 -43.07
C GLU A 659 3.92 -17.02 -43.40
N ALA A 660 3.06 -18.03 -43.30
CA ALA A 660 3.41 -19.42 -43.57
C ALA A 660 3.86 -19.62 -45.03
N GLU A 661 3.17 -19.03 -46.00
CA GLU A 661 3.55 -19.06 -47.42
C GLU A 661 4.93 -18.42 -47.66
N THR A 662 5.21 -17.29 -47.01
CA THR A 662 6.46 -16.54 -47.17
C THR A 662 7.65 -17.32 -46.58
N VAL A 663 7.49 -17.91 -45.39
CA VAL A 663 8.52 -18.74 -44.76
C VAL A 663 8.78 -20.01 -45.56
N SER A 664 7.74 -20.65 -46.11
CA SER A 664 7.85 -21.83 -46.96
C SER A 664 8.61 -21.54 -48.27
N LYS A 665 8.27 -20.44 -48.95
CA LYS A 665 8.99 -19.98 -50.16
C LYS A 665 10.47 -19.73 -49.87
N TRP A 666 10.77 -19.00 -48.79
CA TRP A 666 12.15 -18.73 -48.38
C TRP A 666 12.95 -20.00 -48.08
N THR A 667 12.33 -20.98 -47.41
CA THR A 667 12.95 -22.26 -47.06
C THR A 667 13.41 -23.00 -48.31
N SER A 668 12.53 -23.14 -49.29
CA SER A 668 12.85 -23.82 -50.56
C SER A 668 13.95 -23.13 -51.36
N GLU A 669 13.91 -21.80 -51.48
CA GLU A 669 14.93 -21.03 -52.21
C GLU A 669 16.31 -21.07 -51.53
N THR A 670 16.31 -21.08 -50.20
CA THR A 670 17.54 -21.05 -49.39
C THR A 670 18.32 -22.36 -49.46
N GLU A 671 17.63 -23.50 -49.44
CA GLU A 671 18.27 -24.82 -49.55
C GLU A 671 18.97 -24.98 -50.90
N SER A 672 18.34 -24.57 -52.01
CA SER A 672 18.95 -24.64 -53.35
C SER A 672 20.10 -23.64 -53.51
N THR A 673 19.95 -22.42 -53.01
CA THR A 673 20.91 -21.33 -53.28
C THR A 673 22.18 -21.42 -52.42
N SER A 674 22.07 -21.85 -51.16
CA SER A 674 23.21 -21.89 -50.24
C SER A 674 24.31 -22.86 -50.68
N ASP A 675 23.94 -24.06 -51.14
CA ASP A 675 24.88 -25.09 -51.57
C ASP A 675 25.56 -24.80 -52.92
N GLU A 676 24.87 -24.14 -53.84
CA GLU A 676 25.45 -23.75 -55.14
C GLU A 676 26.47 -22.62 -54.99
N LYS A 677 26.16 -21.61 -54.17
CA LYS A 677 26.99 -20.41 -54.02
C LYS A 677 28.27 -20.64 -53.23
N LEU A 678 28.24 -21.56 -52.25
CA LEU A 678 29.45 -21.93 -51.49
C LEU A 678 30.47 -22.75 -52.31
N LYS A 679 30.06 -23.32 -53.46
CA LYS A 679 30.97 -24.04 -54.38
C LYS A 679 31.73 -23.11 -55.33
N MET A 680 31.43 -21.81 -55.35
CA MET A 680 32.13 -20.84 -56.19
C MET A 680 33.56 -20.59 -55.68
N HIS A 681 34.48 -20.25 -56.61
CA HIS A 681 35.88 -19.93 -56.29
C HIS A 681 36.02 -18.66 -55.44
N LEU A 682 37.11 -18.51 -54.69
CA LEU A 682 37.32 -17.40 -53.76
C LEU A 682 37.56 -16.05 -54.45
N LEU A 683 38.35 -16.04 -55.53
CA LEU A 683 38.71 -14.83 -56.29
C LEU A 683 38.24 -14.94 -57.73
N ARG A 684 37.92 -13.80 -58.34
CA ARG A 684 37.66 -13.70 -59.78
C ARG A 684 38.36 -12.46 -60.35
N PRO A 685 38.78 -12.48 -61.62
CA PRO A 685 39.21 -11.27 -62.32
C PRO A 685 38.10 -10.22 -62.30
N ASP A 686 38.45 -8.95 -62.12
CA ASP A 686 37.49 -7.86 -62.26
C ASP A 686 37.38 -7.41 -63.72
N GLU A 687 36.25 -7.73 -64.36
CA GLU A 687 35.97 -7.38 -65.76
C GLU A 687 35.67 -5.88 -65.97
N ARG A 688 35.56 -5.11 -64.89
CA ARG A 688 35.16 -3.69 -64.92
C ARG A 688 36.32 -2.73 -65.23
N GLU A 689 37.56 -3.14 -65.04
CA GLU A 689 38.73 -2.26 -65.18
C GLU A 689 39.75 -2.86 -66.16
N THR A 690 39.78 -2.32 -67.38
CA THR A 690 40.58 -2.85 -68.51
C THR A 690 41.95 -2.19 -68.69
N LYS A 691 42.27 -1.15 -67.89
CA LYS A 691 43.49 -0.36 -68.05
C LYS A 691 44.75 -1.02 -67.50
N VAL A 692 44.62 -1.86 -66.47
CA VAL A 692 45.75 -2.60 -65.86
C VAL A 692 45.38 -4.09 -65.85
N PRO A 693 46.14 -4.97 -66.52
CA PRO A 693 45.87 -6.40 -66.51
C PRO A 693 46.14 -6.97 -65.11
N GLY A 694 45.26 -7.85 -64.62
CA GLY A 694 45.47 -8.60 -63.38
C GLY A 694 44.73 -8.11 -62.13
N ILE A 695 43.80 -7.16 -62.26
CA ILE A 695 42.98 -6.70 -61.12
C ILE A 695 42.01 -7.81 -60.68
N LEU A 696 42.00 -8.08 -59.38
CA LEU A 696 41.18 -9.13 -58.77
C LEU A 696 40.03 -8.53 -57.95
N ARG A 697 38.99 -9.33 -57.73
CA ARG A 697 37.89 -9.06 -56.79
C ARG A 697 37.51 -10.34 -56.03
N VAL A 698 37.12 -10.19 -54.78
CA VAL A 698 36.61 -11.31 -53.97
C VAL A 698 35.24 -11.74 -54.51
N ASN A 699 35.07 -13.04 -54.67
CA ASN A 699 33.88 -13.66 -55.25
C ASN A 699 32.96 -14.19 -54.14
N PHE A 700 32.47 -13.27 -53.30
CA PHE A 700 31.42 -13.56 -52.32
C PHE A 700 30.07 -13.07 -52.86
N ASP A 701 29.14 -14.00 -53.08
CA ASP A 701 27.83 -13.67 -53.68
C ASP A 701 26.99 -12.82 -52.69
N PRO A 702 26.46 -11.66 -53.11
CA PRO A 702 25.60 -10.82 -52.27
C PRO A 702 24.37 -11.55 -51.69
N MET A 703 23.89 -12.61 -52.33
CA MET A 703 22.78 -13.41 -51.80
C MET A 703 23.14 -14.18 -50.54
N LEU A 704 24.40 -14.59 -50.35
CA LEU A 704 24.85 -15.20 -49.09
C LEU A 704 24.84 -14.18 -47.94
N VAL A 705 25.20 -12.93 -48.21
CA VAL A 705 25.09 -11.83 -47.21
C VAL A 705 23.63 -11.60 -46.83
N LYS A 706 22.73 -11.60 -47.82
CA LYS A 706 21.28 -11.47 -47.57
C LYS A 706 20.78 -12.67 -46.77
N LEU A 707 21.17 -13.89 -47.11
CA LEU A 707 20.80 -15.10 -46.39
C LEU A 707 21.24 -15.06 -44.92
N LEU A 708 22.50 -14.73 -44.64
CA LEU A 708 22.99 -14.62 -43.26
C LEU A 708 22.21 -13.56 -42.46
N ARG A 709 21.77 -12.49 -43.12
CA ARG A 709 20.93 -11.47 -42.51
C ARG A 709 19.50 -11.98 -42.29
N GLU A 710 18.89 -12.67 -43.26
CA GLU A 710 17.57 -13.31 -43.13
C GLU A 710 17.55 -14.28 -41.95
N VAL A 711 18.52 -15.20 -41.88
CA VAL A 711 18.63 -16.17 -40.77
C VAL A 711 18.70 -15.47 -39.42
N LYS A 712 19.51 -14.41 -39.30
CA LYS A 712 19.59 -13.62 -38.06
C LYS A 712 18.23 -13.04 -37.65
N TYR A 713 17.49 -12.45 -38.59
CA TYR A 713 16.20 -11.83 -38.29
C TYR A 713 15.11 -12.87 -38.03
N PHE A 714 15.12 -14.02 -38.72
CA PHE A 714 14.20 -15.12 -38.44
C PHE A 714 14.42 -15.74 -37.06
N LEU A 715 15.68 -15.92 -36.65
CA LEU A 715 16.00 -16.34 -35.28
C LEU A 715 15.50 -15.33 -34.24
N LEU A 716 15.64 -14.02 -34.50
CA LEU A 716 15.12 -12.98 -33.60
C LEU A 716 13.58 -12.97 -33.53
N LEU A 717 12.92 -13.31 -34.64
CA LEU A 717 11.46 -13.47 -34.71
C LEU A 717 10.98 -14.83 -34.15
N GLY A 718 11.88 -15.75 -33.78
CA GLY A 718 11.51 -17.08 -33.30
C GLY A 718 10.88 -17.98 -34.37
N VAL A 719 11.25 -17.81 -35.65
CA VAL A 719 10.84 -18.68 -36.76
C VAL A 719 11.86 -19.81 -36.91
N ASP A 720 11.39 -21.04 -37.11
CA ASP A 720 12.25 -22.19 -37.34
C ASP A 720 13.00 -22.08 -38.68
N VAL A 721 14.33 -22.18 -38.61
CA VAL A 721 15.23 -22.01 -39.75
C VAL A 721 15.74 -23.38 -40.23
N PRO A 722 15.80 -23.64 -41.55
CA PRO A 722 16.36 -24.88 -42.10
C PRO A 722 17.81 -25.16 -41.67
N GLU A 723 18.15 -26.43 -41.47
CA GLU A 723 19.46 -26.84 -40.95
C GLU A 723 20.63 -26.39 -41.85
N ALA A 724 20.45 -26.40 -43.18
CA ALA A 724 21.44 -25.93 -44.14
C ALA A 724 21.77 -24.43 -43.99
N ALA A 725 20.74 -23.61 -43.79
CA ALA A 725 20.88 -22.17 -43.54
C ALA A 725 21.52 -21.90 -42.17
N MET A 726 21.18 -22.70 -41.16
CA MET A 726 21.76 -22.61 -39.82
C MET A 726 23.25 -22.96 -39.79
N LYS A 727 23.66 -24.03 -40.50
CA LYS A 727 25.09 -24.39 -40.67
C LYS A 727 25.88 -23.26 -41.35
N THR A 728 25.28 -22.63 -42.36
CA THR A 728 25.89 -21.47 -43.04
C THR A 728 26.01 -20.27 -42.09
N TYR A 729 25.00 -20.03 -41.25
CA TYR A 729 24.99 -18.95 -40.26
C TYR A 729 26.03 -19.13 -39.15
N GLN A 730 26.21 -20.36 -38.64
CA GLN A 730 27.27 -20.69 -37.67
C GLN A 730 28.67 -20.41 -38.24
N ARG A 731 28.85 -20.62 -39.54
CA ARG A 731 30.07 -20.26 -40.29
C ARG A 731 30.10 -18.79 -40.74
N GLY A 732 29.09 -17.98 -40.39
CA GLY A 732 28.97 -16.61 -40.87
C GLY A 732 30.11 -15.69 -40.45
N GLU A 733 30.58 -15.81 -39.21
CA GLU A 733 31.70 -14.98 -38.71
C GLU A 733 33.03 -15.40 -39.34
N THR A 734 33.26 -16.70 -39.53
CA THR A 734 34.46 -17.19 -40.22
C THR A 734 34.47 -16.77 -41.68
N LEU A 735 33.34 -16.85 -42.38
CA LEU A 735 33.18 -16.34 -43.75
C LEU A 735 33.37 -14.82 -43.81
N ARG A 736 32.85 -14.06 -42.86
CA ARG A 736 33.05 -12.60 -42.78
C ARG A 736 34.52 -12.24 -42.62
N GLN A 737 35.24 -12.92 -41.72
CA GLN A 737 36.68 -12.71 -41.52
C GLN A 737 37.48 -13.09 -42.75
N GLN A 738 37.15 -14.23 -43.39
CA GLN A 738 37.79 -14.66 -44.64
C GLN A 738 37.57 -13.65 -45.77
N THR A 739 36.34 -13.19 -45.98
CA THR A 739 36.03 -12.17 -47.00
C THR A 739 36.74 -10.85 -46.71
N GLY A 740 36.71 -10.35 -45.47
CA GLY A 740 37.38 -9.10 -45.11
C GLY A 740 38.89 -9.15 -45.27
N ASN A 741 39.51 -10.28 -44.93
CA ASN A 741 40.94 -10.47 -45.12
C ASN A 741 41.32 -10.60 -46.61
N LEU A 742 40.51 -11.31 -47.41
CA LEU A 742 40.69 -11.40 -48.85
C LEU A 742 40.48 -10.04 -49.53
N ASP A 743 39.50 -9.24 -49.09
CA ASP A 743 39.28 -7.89 -49.61
C ASP A 743 40.49 -7.00 -49.32
N LEU A 744 41.06 -7.08 -48.10
CA LEU A 744 42.28 -6.33 -47.77
C LEU A 744 43.46 -6.75 -48.64
N ILE A 745 43.65 -8.06 -48.88
CA ILE A 745 44.68 -8.59 -49.78
C ILE A 745 44.48 -8.02 -51.18
N VAL A 746 43.27 -8.13 -51.72
CA VAL A 746 42.92 -7.69 -53.07
C VAL A 746 43.09 -6.17 -53.22
N VAL A 747 42.62 -5.37 -52.25
CA VAL A 747 42.78 -3.90 -52.28
C VAL A 747 44.26 -3.52 -52.22
N THR A 748 45.04 -4.15 -51.34
CA THR A 748 46.48 -3.86 -51.21
C THR A 748 47.23 -4.26 -52.48
N TYR A 749 46.95 -5.44 -53.04
CA TYR A 749 47.55 -5.91 -54.27
C TYR A 749 47.16 -5.05 -55.49
N ASN A 750 45.87 -4.70 -55.62
CA ASN A 750 45.41 -3.81 -56.69
C ASN A 750 46.03 -2.40 -56.57
N ASN A 751 46.24 -1.88 -55.35
CA ASN A 751 46.94 -0.62 -55.13
C ASN A 751 48.43 -0.70 -55.49
N ILE A 752 49.10 -1.81 -55.17
CA ILE A 752 50.46 -2.07 -55.63
C ILE A 752 50.49 -2.01 -57.16
N LEU A 753 49.62 -2.75 -57.86
CA LEU A 753 49.56 -2.76 -59.31
C LEU A 753 49.27 -1.38 -59.93
N ARG A 754 48.39 -0.57 -59.31
CA ARG A 754 48.04 0.77 -59.80
C ARG A 754 49.14 1.80 -59.60
N THR A 755 49.95 1.66 -58.55
CA THR A 755 50.98 2.66 -58.20
C THR A 755 52.36 2.31 -58.73
N LEU A 756 52.60 1.06 -59.15
CA LEU A 756 53.93 0.58 -59.54
C LEU A 756 54.45 1.30 -60.80
N LEU A 757 55.59 1.98 -60.68
CA LEU A 757 56.24 2.62 -61.82
C LEU A 757 56.96 1.59 -62.71
N PRO A 758 57.14 1.85 -64.02
CA PRO A 758 57.88 0.95 -64.92
C PRO A 758 59.31 0.63 -64.44
N VAL A 759 59.99 1.59 -63.79
CA VAL A 759 61.34 1.41 -63.23
C VAL A 759 61.36 0.62 -61.92
N GLU A 760 60.25 0.64 -61.17
CA GLU A 760 60.10 -0.10 -59.90
C GLU A 760 59.70 -1.56 -60.14
N ARG A 761 59.00 -1.84 -61.25
CA ARG A 761 58.45 -3.17 -61.54
C ARG A 761 59.51 -4.27 -61.65
N PRO A 762 60.66 -4.10 -62.36
CA PRO A 762 61.72 -5.10 -62.40
C PRO A 762 62.37 -5.37 -61.03
N LEU A 763 62.40 -4.39 -60.13
CA LEU A 763 62.98 -4.53 -58.79
C LEU A 763 62.16 -5.46 -57.88
N VAL A 764 60.85 -5.50 -58.07
CA VAL A 764 59.92 -6.33 -57.27
C VAL A 764 59.35 -7.52 -58.04
N GLY A 765 59.71 -7.70 -59.32
CA GLY A 765 59.10 -8.68 -60.23
C GLY A 765 59.08 -10.12 -59.71
N LYS A 766 60.18 -10.61 -59.13
CA LYS A 766 60.24 -11.98 -58.59
C LYS A 766 59.23 -12.21 -57.45
N ARG A 767 59.10 -11.24 -56.54
CA ARG A 767 58.13 -11.31 -55.43
C ARG A 767 56.69 -11.18 -55.94
N LEU A 768 56.49 -10.40 -57.00
CA LEU A 768 55.19 -10.26 -57.66
C LEU A 768 54.74 -11.57 -58.33
N GLU A 769 55.64 -12.28 -59.01
CA GLU A 769 55.37 -13.61 -59.61
C GLU A 769 55.03 -14.67 -58.56
N GLU A 770 55.71 -14.66 -57.41
CA GLU A 770 55.41 -15.54 -56.28
C GLU A 770 53.99 -15.29 -55.74
N ILE A 771 53.61 -14.02 -55.55
CA ILE A 771 52.26 -13.62 -55.14
C ILE A 771 51.22 -13.99 -56.19
N ASP A 772 51.50 -13.75 -57.48
CA ASP A 772 50.60 -14.11 -58.59
C ASP A 772 50.35 -15.62 -58.63
N GLY A 773 51.39 -16.44 -58.45
CA GLY A 773 51.28 -17.89 -58.36
C GLY A 773 50.42 -18.36 -57.17
N MET A 774 50.46 -17.65 -56.03
CA MET A 774 49.56 -17.92 -54.90
C MET A 774 48.12 -17.53 -55.24
N LEU A 775 47.90 -16.34 -55.81
CA LEU A 775 46.57 -15.83 -56.17
C LEU A 775 45.88 -16.68 -57.25
N GLN A 776 46.62 -17.26 -58.19
CA GLN A 776 46.08 -18.19 -59.20
C GLN A 776 45.44 -19.44 -58.57
N LYS A 777 45.97 -19.93 -57.43
CA LYS A 777 45.37 -21.05 -56.69
C LYS A 777 43.98 -20.68 -56.16
N ALA A 778 43.77 -19.44 -55.72
CA ALA A 778 42.47 -18.96 -55.26
C ALA A 778 41.45 -18.66 -56.37
N ILE A 779 41.91 -18.48 -57.61
CA ILE A 779 41.06 -18.26 -58.79
C ILE A 779 40.53 -19.59 -59.34
N HIS A 780 41.35 -20.65 -59.34
CA HIS A 780 41.04 -21.89 -60.05
C HIS A 780 40.77 -23.12 -59.16
N SER A 781 41.26 -23.15 -57.92
CA SER A 781 41.25 -24.38 -57.11
C SER A 781 40.53 -24.27 -55.77
N LEU A 782 40.50 -23.09 -55.13
CA LEU A 782 39.91 -22.92 -53.80
C LEU A 782 38.47 -22.42 -53.88
N ASN A 783 37.57 -23.06 -53.13
CA ASN A 783 36.19 -22.64 -52.91
C ASN A 783 35.91 -22.38 -51.41
N TRP A 784 34.75 -21.82 -51.08
CA TRP A 784 34.38 -21.44 -49.71
C TRP A 784 34.15 -22.64 -48.75
N ASN A 785 34.15 -23.88 -49.27
CA ASN A 785 34.05 -25.12 -48.48
C ASN A 785 35.39 -25.82 -48.31
N SER A 786 36.48 -25.30 -48.88
CA SER A 786 37.81 -25.90 -48.81
C SER A 786 38.40 -25.81 -47.39
N HIS A 787 39.18 -26.81 -46.99
CA HIS A 787 39.89 -26.79 -45.71
C HIS A 787 41.15 -25.91 -45.79
N LYS A 788 41.57 -25.32 -44.65
CA LYS A 788 42.79 -24.49 -44.50
C LYS A 788 42.82 -23.15 -45.27
N ILE A 789 41.65 -22.55 -45.54
CA ILE A 789 41.57 -21.21 -46.16
C ILE A 789 42.28 -20.14 -45.30
N ASN A 790 42.18 -20.23 -43.98
CA ASN A 790 42.77 -19.23 -43.07
C ASN A 790 44.30 -19.21 -43.15
N ASP A 791 44.93 -20.38 -43.21
CA ASP A 791 46.39 -20.51 -43.34
C ASP A 791 46.85 -19.89 -44.67
N TYR A 792 46.16 -20.22 -45.76
CA TYR A 792 46.40 -19.61 -47.08
C TYR A 792 46.24 -18.08 -47.07
N ILE A 793 45.17 -17.55 -46.46
CA ILE A 793 44.94 -16.10 -46.34
C ILE A 793 46.08 -15.43 -45.57
N GLN A 794 46.57 -16.04 -44.48
CA GLN A 794 47.66 -15.48 -43.69
C GLN A 794 48.97 -15.44 -44.48
N GLU A 795 49.30 -16.53 -45.20
CA GLU A 795 50.49 -16.60 -46.05
C GLU A 795 50.46 -15.52 -47.15
N VAL A 796 49.36 -15.42 -47.89
CA VAL A 796 49.21 -14.42 -48.96
C VAL A 796 49.21 -13.00 -48.39
N MET A 797 48.53 -12.76 -47.27
CA MET A 797 48.51 -11.45 -46.64
C MET A 797 49.90 -11.01 -46.18
N SER A 798 50.70 -11.93 -45.62
CA SER A 798 52.07 -11.63 -45.21
C SER A 798 52.93 -11.22 -46.42
N ALA A 799 52.85 -11.98 -47.52
CA ALA A 799 53.61 -11.70 -48.74
C ALA A 799 53.21 -10.35 -49.37
N VAL A 800 51.91 -10.06 -49.46
CA VAL A 800 51.40 -8.79 -50.02
C VAL A 800 51.75 -7.60 -49.14
N LYS A 801 51.67 -7.73 -47.80
CA LYS A 801 52.05 -6.66 -46.87
C LYS A 801 53.55 -6.36 -46.90
N GLU A 802 54.38 -7.41 -47.00
CA GLU A 802 55.83 -7.23 -47.12
C GLU A 802 56.17 -6.47 -48.41
N LEU A 803 55.56 -6.83 -49.53
CA LEU A 803 55.74 -6.12 -50.80
C LEU A 803 55.25 -4.66 -50.72
N ASN A 804 54.09 -4.41 -50.11
CA ASN A 804 53.59 -3.05 -49.94
C ASN A 804 54.54 -2.19 -49.09
N HIS A 805 55.05 -2.73 -47.98
CA HIS A 805 55.98 -2.02 -47.10
C HIS A 805 57.29 -1.64 -47.81
N ILE A 806 57.81 -2.54 -48.66
CA ILE A 806 58.98 -2.27 -49.49
C ILE A 806 58.69 -1.09 -50.42
N LEU A 807 57.57 -1.11 -51.14
CA LEU A 807 57.20 -0.06 -52.09
C LEU A 807 56.92 1.29 -51.41
N GLU A 808 56.21 1.29 -50.27
CA GLU A 808 55.96 2.51 -49.48
C GLU A 808 57.27 3.14 -49.00
N THR A 809 58.23 2.32 -48.55
CA THR A 809 59.51 2.85 -48.08
C THR A 809 60.35 3.40 -49.23
N VAL A 810 60.37 2.72 -50.38
CA VAL A 810 61.07 3.17 -51.58
C VAL A 810 60.49 4.49 -52.08
N LYS A 811 59.17 4.59 -52.19
CA LYS A 811 58.49 5.82 -52.62
C LYS A 811 58.62 6.94 -51.60
N GLY A 812 58.52 6.63 -50.31
CA GLY A 812 58.73 7.61 -49.24
C GLY A 812 60.16 8.16 -49.23
N ASN A 813 61.16 7.35 -49.59
CA ASN A 813 62.54 7.83 -49.75
C ASN A 813 62.69 8.75 -50.97
N VAL A 814 62.00 8.47 -52.07
CA VAL A 814 61.98 9.36 -53.25
C VAL A 814 61.28 10.68 -52.90
N GLU A 815 60.17 10.64 -52.16
CA GLU A 815 59.45 11.85 -51.78
C GLU A 815 60.27 12.73 -50.82
N LYS A 816 60.93 12.13 -49.82
CA LYS A 816 61.90 12.86 -48.97
C LYS A 816 63.06 13.44 -49.77
N THR A 817 63.46 12.79 -50.85
CA THR A 817 64.47 13.34 -51.76
C THR A 817 63.92 14.59 -52.45
N ARG A 818 62.67 14.57 -52.93
CA ARG A 818 62.01 15.75 -53.50
C ARG A 818 61.85 16.88 -52.49
N GLU A 819 61.46 16.60 -51.24
CA GLU A 819 61.36 17.59 -50.17
C GLU A 819 62.71 18.29 -49.91
N LEU A 820 63.80 17.52 -49.82
CA LEU A 820 65.16 18.06 -49.66
C LEU A 820 65.57 18.95 -50.84
N LEU A 821 65.17 18.59 -52.06
CA LEU A 821 65.45 19.39 -53.27
C LEU A 821 64.62 20.68 -53.30
N GLN A 822 63.37 20.66 -52.81
CA GLN A 822 62.56 21.88 -52.67
C GLN A 822 63.13 22.85 -51.62
N GLU A 823 63.76 22.35 -50.56
CA GLU A 823 64.50 23.23 -49.62
C GLU A 823 65.63 24.00 -50.33
N TRP A 824 66.23 23.43 -51.38
CA TRP A 824 67.27 24.11 -52.14
C TRP A 824 66.71 25.26 -52.98
N SER A 825 65.53 25.11 -53.59
CA SER A 825 64.91 26.19 -54.36
C SER A 825 64.40 27.33 -53.47
N ALA A 826 64.03 27.06 -52.22
CA ALA A 826 63.69 28.09 -51.24
C ALA A 826 64.92 28.88 -50.74
N ASN A 827 66.09 28.26 -50.70
CA ASN A 827 67.32 28.87 -50.21
C ASN A 827 68.17 29.44 -51.36
N VAL A 828 67.79 30.63 -51.82
CA VAL A 828 68.43 31.32 -52.93
C VAL A 828 69.93 31.58 -52.68
N MET A 829 70.75 31.40 -53.72
CA MET A 829 72.21 31.63 -53.70
C MET A 829 72.64 33.10 -53.65
N PHE A 830 71.68 34.03 -53.57
CA PHE A 830 71.90 35.47 -53.52
C PHE A 830 70.99 36.08 -52.45
N HIS A 831 71.53 36.86 -51.52
CA HIS A 831 70.72 37.52 -50.49
C HIS A 831 71.18 38.96 -50.25
N ARG A 832 70.22 39.88 -50.23
CA ARG A 832 70.43 41.29 -49.95
C ARG A 832 69.81 41.68 -48.61
N LYS A 833 70.56 42.39 -47.76
CA LYS A 833 69.99 43.04 -46.56
C LYS A 833 69.19 44.29 -46.99
N GLU A 834 67.95 44.39 -46.54
CA GLU A 834 67.03 45.48 -46.90
C GLU A 834 67.64 46.87 -46.60
N GLY A 835 67.54 47.79 -47.56
CA GLY A 835 67.95 49.19 -47.40
C GLY A 835 69.47 49.47 -47.47
N LYS A 836 70.33 48.45 -47.59
CA LYS A 836 71.79 48.64 -47.69
C LYS A 836 72.25 48.78 -49.15
N THR A 837 73.06 49.81 -49.40
CA THR A 837 73.89 49.98 -50.59
C THR A 837 75.28 49.44 -50.23
N TYR A 838 75.88 48.63 -51.09
CA TYR A 838 77.17 48.00 -50.78
C TYR A 838 78.31 48.62 -51.59
N GLU A 839 79.49 48.68 -50.99
CA GLU A 839 80.73 48.77 -51.74
C GLU A 839 81.02 47.42 -52.40
N VAL A 840 81.59 47.42 -53.61
CA VAL A 840 81.81 46.20 -54.42
C VAL A 840 82.61 45.14 -53.67
N THR A 841 83.60 45.55 -52.88
CA THR A 841 84.48 44.68 -52.08
C THR A 841 83.75 44.06 -50.88
N GLU A 842 82.96 44.85 -50.16
CA GLU A 842 82.14 44.39 -49.03
C GLU A 842 81.07 43.38 -49.48
N PHE A 843 80.41 43.66 -50.61
CA PHE A 843 79.43 42.74 -51.17
C PHE A 843 80.04 41.42 -51.62
N ALA A 844 81.23 41.46 -52.25
CA ALA A 844 81.91 40.26 -52.70
C ALA A 844 82.30 39.33 -51.52
N GLU A 845 82.70 39.89 -50.37
CA GLU A 845 82.97 39.12 -49.16
C GLU A 845 81.70 38.53 -48.53
N GLU A 846 80.62 39.31 -48.37
CA GLU A 846 79.33 38.79 -47.87
C GLU A 846 78.79 37.67 -48.78
N GLN A 847 78.84 37.86 -50.10
CA GLN A 847 78.41 36.86 -51.07
C GLN A 847 79.25 35.58 -51.02
N LYS A 848 80.58 35.71 -50.84
CA LYS A 848 81.46 34.56 -50.68
C LYS A 848 81.14 33.76 -49.41
N THR A 849 80.89 34.42 -48.28
CA THR A 849 80.51 33.71 -47.04
C THR A 849 79.15 33.01 -47.14
N LEU A 850 78.19 33.62 -47.85
CA LEU A 850 76.91 33.00 -48.14
C LEU A 850 77.08 31.75 -49.01
N GLN A 851 77.88 31.85 -50.08
CA GLN A 851 78.16 30.73 -50.98
C GLN A 851 78.79 29.55 -50.22
N GLU A 852 79.83 29.79 -49.41
CA GLU A 852 80.47 28.74 -48.60
C GLU A 852 79.49 28.05 -47.63
N SER A 853 78.57 28.80 -47.02
CA SER A 853 77.53 28.23 -46.16
C SER A 853 76.52 27.39 -46.93
N ARG A 854 76.19 27.75 -48.17
CA ARG A 854 75.20 27.04 -49.00
C ARG A 854 75.80 25.79 -49.63
N ASP A 855 77.03 25.86 -50.12
CA ASP A 855 77.77 24.70 -50.63
C ASP A 855 77.87 23.61 -49.55
N LYS A 856 78.09 24.00 -48.29
CA LYS A 856 78.06 23.07 -47.15
C LYS A 856 76.67 22.43 -46.95
N ALA A 857 75.59 23.19 -47.04
CA ALA A 857 74.23 22.67 -46.89
C ALA A 857 73.85 21.70 -48.03
N VAL A 858 74.27 22.00 -49.27
CA VAL A 858 74.11 21.12 -50.43
C VAL A 858 74.89 19.81 -50.23
N ALA A 859 76.14 19.87 -49.75
CA ALA A 859 76.94 18.69 -49.44
C ALA A 859 76.30 17.81 -48.35
N GLU A 860 75.76 18.41 -47.29
CA GLU A 860 75.04 17.68 -46.23
C GLU A 860 73.75 17.04 -46.75
N ALA A 861 73.00 17.72 -47.62
CA ALA A 861 71.80 17.18 -48.25
C ALA A 861 72.13 16.06 -49.25
N ALA A 862 73.20 16.17 -50.05
CA ALA A 862 73.68 15.10 -50.92
C ALA A 862 74.05 13.83 -50.12
N ALA A 863 74.69 13.99 -48.96
CA ALA A 863 74.96 12.86 -48.06
C ALA A 863 73.68 12.21 -47.51
N LYS A 864 72.63 13.00 -47.23
CA LYS A 864 71.30 12.47 -46.84
C LYS A 864 70.64 11.71 -47.98
N ILE A 865 70.67 12.22 -49.21
CA ILE A 865 70.11 11.55 -50.40
C ILE A 865 70.83 10.23 -50.65
N ALA A 866 72.16 10.20 -50.58
CA ALA A 866 72.94 8.97 -50.69
C ALA A 866 72.57 7.94 -49.60
N LYS A 867 72.30 8.40 -48.37
CA LYS A 867 71.82 7.55 -47.28
C LYS A 867 70.42 6.99 -47.55
N LEU A 868 69.49 7.81 -48.09
CA LEU A 868 68.15 7.37 -48.49
C LEU A 868 68.22 6.32 -49.62
N LEU A 869 69.08 6.53 -50.62
CA LEU A 869 69.29 5.57 -51.70
C LEU A 869 69.89 4.25 -51.20
N SER A 870 70.83 4.30 -50.26
CA SER A 870 71.37 3.10 -49.61
C SER A 870 70.32 2.39 -48.74
N ALA A 871 69.39 3.12 -48.11
CA ALA A 871 68.29 2.53 -47.36
C ALA A 871 67.30 1.81 -48.28
N SER A 872 66.96 2.40 -49.44
CA SER A 872 66.15 1.74 -50.48
C SER A 872 66.81 0.45 -50.98
N ASN A 873 68.13 0.44 -51.22
CA ASN A 873 68.85 -0.77 -51.63
C ASN A 873 68.78 -1.88 -50.58
N LYS A 874 68.97 -1.54 -49.30
CA LYS A 874 68.99 -2.50 -48.19
C LYS A 874 67.64 -3.21 -48.02
N ILE A 875 66.54 -2.52 -48.26
CA ILE A 875 65.18 -3.05 -48.11
C ILE A 875 64.78 -3.92 -49.30
N ILE A 876 65.13 -3.51 -50.53
CA ILE A 876 64.85 -4.30 -51.73
C ILE A 876 65.76 -5.55 -51.80
N ALA A 877 66.96 -5.47 -51.19
CA ALA A 877 67.95 -6.55 -51.12
C ALA A 877 68.40 -7.09 -52.50
N VAL A 878 68.46 -6.20 -53.51
CA VAL A 878 68.92 -6.52 -54.87
C VAL A 878 70.40 -6.16 -55.02
N PRO A 879 71.22 -6.97 -55.72
CA PRO A 879 72.62 -6.66 -55.96
C PRO A 879 72.79 -5.28 -56.64
N ARG A 880 73.69 -4.44 -56.13
CA ARG A 880 73.98 -3.10 -56.69
C ARG A 880 74.42 -3.12 -58.15
N ALA A 881 74.94 -4.26 -58.63
CA ALA A 881 75.36 -4.43 -60.02
C ALA A 881 74.20 -4.75 -60.98
N SER A 882 72.98 -5.00 -60.47
CA SER A 882 71.80 -5.33 -61.26
C SER A 882 71.43 -4.20 -62.22
N HIS A 883 71.00 -4.56 -63.43
CA HIS A 883 70.49 -3.60 -64.43
C HIS A 883 69.32 -2.77 -63.88
N ALA A 884 68.35 -3.43 -63.26
CA ALA A 884 67.17 -2.78 -62.69
C ALA A 884 67.52 -1.79 -61.57
N TRP A 885 68.58 -2.07 -60.80
CA TRP A 885 69.05 -1.12 -59.77
C TRP A 885 69.69 0.12 -60.42
N ARG A 886 70.43 -0.05 -61.53
CA ARG A 886 71.02 1.08 -62.26
C ARG A 886 69.97 2.00 -62.86
N GLU A 887 68.95 1.44 -63.51
CA GLU A 887 67.83 2.21 -64.06
C GLU A 887 67.10 3.00 -62.96
N TYR A 888 66.90 2.40 -61.78
CA TYR A 888 66.31 3.10 -60.64
C TYR A 888 67.22 4.21 -60.09
N THR A 889 68.54 3.98 -60.00
CA THR A 889 69.47 5.05 -59.59
C THR A 889 69.54 6.18 -60.60
N GLU A 890 69.43 5.89 -61.89
CA GLU A 890 69.39 6.90 -62.94
C GLU A 890 68.11 7.74 -62.84
N TYR A 891 66.95 7.11 -62.61
CA TYR A 891 65.71 7.82 -62.33
C TYR A 891 65.82 8.76 -61.12
N VAL A 892 66.42 8.32 -60.00
CA VAL A 892 66.61 9.20 -58.83
C VAL A 892 67.61 10.32 -59.15
N ASN A 893 68.64 10.05 -59.96
CA ASN A 893 69.59 11.07 -60.40
C ASN A 893 68.91 12.13 -61.28
N GLU A 894 68.01 11.76 -62.19
CA GLU A 894 67.22 12.71 -62.98
C GLU A 894 66.43 13.66 -62.08
N ILE A 895 65.77 13.14 -61.03
CA ILE A 895 65.06 13.97 -60.05
C ILE A 895 66.00 14.96 -59.36
N VAL A 896 67.22 14.53 -59.00
CA VAL A 896 68.22 15.40 -58.36
C VAL A 896 68.70 16.48 -59.34
N VAL A 897 68.92 16.15 -60.62
CA VAL A 897 69.31 17.10 -61.67
C VAL A 897 68.21 18.15 -61.89
N ASP A 898 66.95 17.73 -61.93
CA ASP A 898 65.81 18.64 -62.04
C ASP A 898 65.76 19.58 -60.81
N GLY A 899 65.92 19.04 -59.60
CA GLY A 899 65.95 19.84 -58.38
C GLY A 899 67.08 20.88 -58.33
N PHE A 900 68.27 20.54 -58.80
CA PHE A 900 69.37 21.50 -58.96
C PHE A 900 69.03 22.58 -59.99
N SER A 901 68.44 22.19 -61.11
CA SER A 901 68.02 23.12 -62.16
C SER A 901 66.99 24.12 -61.64
N ASP A 902 66.00 23.66 -60.88
CA ASP A 902 64.99 24.50 -60.25
C ASP A 902 65.60 25.48 -59.23
N ALA A 903 66.58 25.04 -58.42
CA ALA A 903 67.27 25.89 -57.46
C ALA A 903 68.12 26.98 -58.12
N ILE A 904 68.79 26.66 -59.23
CA ILE A 904 69.54 27.63 -60.05
C ILE A 904 68.57 28.63 -60.67
N LEU A 905 67.45 28.17 -61.24
CA LEU A 905 66.44 29.03 -61.85
C LEU A 905 65.82 29.98 -60.82
N ALA A 906 65.47 29.49 -59.63
CA ALA A 906 64.96 30.32 -58.53
C ALA A 906 65.99 31.38 -58.11
N SER A 907 67.27 31.02 -58.06
CA SER A 907 68.33 31.95 -57.68
C SER A 907 68.60 33.03 -58.73
N VAL A 908 68.58 32.68 -60.02
CA VAL A 908 68.74 33.63 -61.12
C VAL A 908 67.51 34.53 -61.26
N ALA A 909 66.31 33.98 -61.05
CA ALA A 909 65.08 34.76 -61.03
C ALA A 909 65.12 35.84 -59.94
N TYR A 910 65.52 35.48 -58.72
CA TYR A 910 65.69 36.44 -57.62
C TYR A 910 66.75 37.50 -57.94
N LEU A 911 67.91 37.11 -58.50
CA LEU A 911 68.92 38.08 -58.94
C LEU A 911 68.36 39.06 -59.99
N THR A 912 67.55 38.55 -60.92
CA THR A 912 66.90 39.38 -61.95
C THR A 912 65.93 40.37 -61.32
N GLU A 913 65.12 39.94 -60.34
CA GLU A 913 64.21 40.83 -59.60
C GLU A 913 64.94 41.97 -58.88
N GLN A 914 66.17 41.74 -58.41
CA GLN A 914 66.97 42.75 -57.71
C GLN A 914 67.67 43.75 -58.65
N VAL A 915 67.80 43.42 -59.95
CA VAL A 915 68.50 44.25 -60.95
C VAL A 915 67.51 44.93 -61.91
N ASP A 916 66.29 44.41 -62.08
CA ASP A 916 65.30 44.96 -63.00
C ASP A 916 64.86 46.37 -62.57
N PRO A 917 65.08 47.41 -63.39
CA PRO A 917 64.76 48.79 -63.05
C PRO A 917 63.26 49.03 -62.80
N THR A 918 62.37 48.21 -63.38
CA THR A 918 60.92 48.34 -63.18
C THR A 918 60.49 47.82 -61.81
N ILE A 919 61.10 46.73 -61.35
CA ILE A 919 60.81 46.10 -60.06
C ILE A 919 61.47 46.88 -58.92
N VAL A 920 62.71 47.35 -59.13
CA VAL A 920 63.41 48.22 -58.18
C VAL A 920 62.66 49.52 -57.93
N ALA A 921 62.11 50.14 -58.99
CA ALA A 921 61.28 51.34 -58.86
C ALA A 921 59.94 51.07 -58.17
N ALA A 922 59.32 49.91 -58.40
CA ALA A 922 58.06 49.53 -57.77
C ALA A 922 58.20 49.21 -56.27
N ASN A 923 59.34 48.66 -55.85
CA ASN A 923 59.60 48.21 -54.47
C ASN A 923 60.40 49.21 -53.63
N GLU A 924 60.69 50.42 -54.14
CA GLU A 924 61.52 51.44 -53.49
C GLU A 924 62.88 50.91 -52.98
N THR A 925 63.47 49.93 -53.66
CA THR A 925 64.73 49.33 -53.21
C THR A 925 65.93 50.24 -53.56
N ALA A 926 66.85 50.41 -52.62
CA ALA A 926 68.08 51.18 -52.85
C ALA A 926 68.91 50.55 -53.99
N PRO A 927 69.78 51.30 -54.69
CA PRO A 927 70.71 50.70 -55.66
C PRO A 927 71.59 49.63 -54.98
N LEU A 928 71.99 48.59 -55.71
CA LEU A 928 72.74 47.46 -55.13
C LEU A 928 74.20 47.83 -54.80
N ILE A 929 74.85 48.55 -55.71
CA ILE A 929 76.29 48.90 -55.66
C ILE A 929 76.43 50.43 -55.70
N GLU A 930 77.29 50.98 -54.86
CA GLU A 930 77.72 52.37 -54.96
C GLU A 930 78.80 52.53 -56.05
N VAL A 931 78.59 53.47 -56.98
CA VAL A 931 79.59 53.82 -58.01
C VAL A 931 80.00 55.27 -57.79
N SER A 932 81.28 55.49 -57.48
CA SER A 932 81.86 56.81 -57.29
C SER A 932 82.33 57.40 -58.63
N LEU A 933 82.08 58.68 -58.85
CA LEU A 933 82.51 59.42 -60.04
C LEU A 933 83.63 60.39 -59.64
N GLU A 934 84.83 60.19 -60.18
CA GLU A 934 85.97 61.07 -60.00
C GLU A 934 86.24 61.88 -61.30
N LEU A 935 86.17 63.20 -61.19
CA LEU A 935 86.42 64.12 -62.30
C LEU A 935 87.92 64.44 -62.40
N VAL A 936 88.65 63.76 -63.29
CA VAL A 936 90.07 64.01 -63.56
C VAL A 936 90.24 64.52 -65.00
N ALA A 937 90.32 65.84 -65.20
CA ALA A 937 90.46 66.40 -66.55
C ALA A 937 91.68 65.78 -67.30
N PRO A 938 91.53 65.29 -68.56
CA PRO A 938 90.44 65.59 -69.49
C PRO A 938 89.28 64.55 -69.54
N GLU A 939 89.24 63.53 -68.68
CA GLU A 939 88.24 62.43 -68.76
C GLU A 939 87.60 62.05 -67.41
N ILE A 940 86.33 61.60 -67.45
CA ILE A 940 85.58 61.20 -66.26
C ILE A 940 85.89 59.73 -65.94
N ARG A 941 86.40 59.43 -64.75
CA ARG A 941 86.66 58.04 -64.30
C ARG A 941 85.58 57.62 -63.30
N TRP A 942 84.95 56.47 -63.57
CA TRP A 942 84.03 55.81 -62.64
C TRP A 942 84.81 54.76 -61.83
N SER A 943 84.58 54.68 -60.52
CA SER A 943 85.12 53.63 -59.66
C SER A 943 83.99 52.94 -58.89
N PRO A 944 83.67 51.67 -59.18
CA PRO A 944 84.18 50.82 -60.29
C PRO A 944 83.78 51.34 -61.68
N GLU A 945 84.51 50.91 -62.73
CA GLU A 945 84.21 51.32 -64.09
C GLU A 945 82.86 50.76 -64.57
N VAL A 946 82.00 51.61 -65.13
CA VAL A 946 80.68 51.20 -65.62
C VAL A 946 80.83 50.55 -67.00
N GLY A 947 80.79 49.21 -67.04
CA GLY A 947 80.96 48.43 -68.26
C GLY A 947 81.87 47.22 -68.08
N GLU A 948 82.45 46.74 -69.18
CA GLU A 948 83.56 45.77 -69.19
C GLU A 948 84.88 46.56 -69.17
N SER A 949 85.68 46.40 -68.12
CA SER A 949 87.04 46.92 -68.09
C SER A 949 87.95 45.81 -68.61
N GLY A 950 88.65 46.05 -69.72
CA GLY A 950 89.61 45.10 -70.28
C GLY A 950 90.86 44.88 -69.41
N ASP A 951 90.88 45.35 -68.16
CA ASP A 951 92.03 45.36 -67.26
C ASP A 951 91.77 44.52 -65.99
N ALA A 952 92.49 43.42 -65.83
CA ALA A 952 92.22 42.40 -64.80
C ALA A 952 92.48 42.88 -63.36
N ALA A 953 93.13 44.03 -63.17
CA ALA A 953 93.43 44.60 -61.86
C ALA A 953 92.30 45.51 -61.32
N ASN A 954 91.40 46.00 -62.17
CA ASN A 954 90.23 46.82 -61.80
C ASN A 954 89.02 46.35 -62.65
N PRO A 955 88.26 45.35 -62.18
CA PRO A 955 87.13 44.81 -62.92
C PRO A 955 86.01 45.86 -63.06
N GLY A 956 85.33 45.84 -64.20
CA GLY A 956 84.15 46.67 -64.42
C GLY A 956 82.93 46.09 -63.69
N THR A 957 81.87 46.88 -63.52
CA THR A 957 80.63 46.43 -62.87
C THR A 957 80.04 45.18 -63.54
N ARG A 958 80.17 45.04 -64.87
CA ARG A 958 79.68 43.88 -65.62
C ARG A 958 80.46 42.61 -65.34
N ASP A 959 81.76 42.71 -65.08
CA ASP A 959 82.62 41.58 -64.73
C ASP A 959 82.28 41.02 -63.34
N TYR A 960 81.91 41.89 -62.40
CA TYR A 960 81.42 41.47 -61.07
C TYR A 960 80.08 40.71 -61.15
N PHE A 961 79.11 41.21 -61.91
CA PHE A 961 77.85 40.48 -62.13
C PHE A 961 78.08 39.15 -62.85
N ASN A 962 78.96 39.11 -63.85
CA ASN A 962 79.34 37.86 -64.52
C ASN A 962 80.03 36.88 -63.56
N SER A 963 80.85 37.37 -62.63
CA SER A 963 81.45 36.53 -61.58
C SER A 963 80.42 36.00 -60.60
N TRP A 964 79.37 36.75 -60.25
CA TRP A 964 78.31 36.28 -59.36
C TRP A 964 77.41 35.25 -60.04
N ILE A 965 77.03 35.48 -61.30
CA ILE A 965 76.33 34.49 -62.13
C ILE A 965 77.21 33.25 -62.35
N GLY A 966 78.52 33.46 -62.54
CA GLY A 966 79.54 32.42 -62.55
C GLY A 966 79.54 31.61 -61.27
N GLY A 967 79.48 32.24 -60.09
CA GLY A 967 79.39 31.56 -58.79
C GLY A 967 78.12 30.72 -58.62
N VAL A 968 76.99 31.20 -59.12
CA VAL A 968 75.70 30.46 -59.11
C VAL A 968 75.74 29.24 -60.04
N THR A 969 76.48 29.31 -61.15
CA THR A 969 76.54 28.24 -62.17
C THR A 969 77.72 27.27 -61.99
N HIS A 970 78.82 27.73 -61.40
CA HIS A 970 80.06 26.95 -61.18
C HIS A 970 80.14 26.33 -59.78
N GLY A 971 79.17 26.61 -58.90
CA GLY A 971 78.96 25.87 -57.65
C GLY A 971 78.62 24.38 -57.85
N GLY A 972 78.50 23.91 -59.10
CA GLY A 972 78.37 22.50 -59.46
C GLY A 972 79.71 21.74 -59.60
N GLY A 973 80.81 22.30 -59.08
CA GLY A 973 82.14 21.68 -59.08
C GLY A 973 82.51 20.99 -57.76
N VAL A 974 81.59 20.22 -57.15
CA VAL A 974 81.89 19.22 -56.11
C VAL A 974 81.08 17.95 -56.35
#